data_AF-A0A7M3WFM8-F1
#
_entry.id   AF-A0A7M3WFM8-F1
#
_cell.length_a   1.000
_cell.length_b   1.000
_cell.length_c   1.000
_cell.angle_alpha   90.00
_cell.angle_beta   90.00
_cell.angle_gamma   90.00
#
_symmetry.space_group_name_H-M   'P 1'
#
loop_
_entity.id
_entity.type
_entity.pdbx_description
1 polymer ?
#
loop_
_entity_poly.entity_id
_entity_poly.type
_entity_poly.pdbx_seq_one_letter_code
_entity_poly.pdbx_strand_id
1 'polypeptide(L)'
;MFVAPVVATTIKIGFLNDATGPISQFAGAFTFAWNAAKDDLNAMGDDYVFEVVEADSGCDGQMAATAAQSLVDAGVVGVAGAACSGASIGANAVLSAAGIPMISYASTSPSLSSDENYPHFYRIVPSDAYQAGVMSEMVSADGHTNPAIIHMVNAYGAGLADAFIANWDGDVCLQAGYDEQVQVDFQAQVQSVIDAGCDSVVLGSYSADGALIVETMAGMGAVLPTYSADGMAGENALADYTAPAAANGLQVTRPASDPASAAPGGEFAAACAAAEACSGGIYQNEAYDTVMMLGHAAMMEDGANMADHIEMVGNGYQGESGTHTFEANGEVPGLYYDVCTFHHVPTYGEYFNCDRGWNAEQGIHDVTWAGATVKIGFLNDATGPIAVYAGGFVAASQIALGLANTIGYSNGVQFEIVYADSGCDGTMGATAAQTLVDAGAWGVVGAACSGASQGANAILAAANIPQVSYASTSPTLESDENYPGFFRVVPSDAYQGSVMAEVVAGDGYTNVAVFHMVNAYGAGLADTFVQTIGSENVCTQVGYDEQTQVDHSAMVQSAIDNNCDSVFMVSYAADGAAIIEELETQGFSGQIYGGDGIAEEGLGSGMADNSTLSGIIASKPHNPNPMGTVGMLFASLCNANPACADGIYTAEAFDAVTIVAFAAFTALATPNLTAELAVMGTGQGWNGASGTISFLTNGDIIPAGFCIGEFSVTTDATDGANTVSYDCARYWDPENGITTATA
;
A
#
# COMPACT_ATOMS: atom_id res chain seq x y z
N MET A 1 55.32 41.63 1.37
CA MET A 1 55.67 40.20 1.42
C MET A 1 54.99 39.55 0.25
N PHE A 2 55.74 38.90 -0.63
CA PHE A 2 55.19 38.07 -1.69
C PHE A 2 54.86 36.74 -1.01
N VAL A 3 53.58 36.41 -0.87
CA VAL A 3 53.17 35.06 -0.46
C VAL A 3 53.27 34.24 -1.74
N ALA A 4 54.17 33.26 -1.78
CA ALA A 4 54.22 32.32 -2.90
C ALA A 4 52.84 31.63 -3.00
N PRO A 5 52.31 31.37 -4.21
CA PRO A 5 51.08 30.61 -4.33
C PRO A 5 51.26 29.27 -3.62
N VAL A 6 50.35 28.93 -2.72
CA VAL A 6 50.27 27.59 -2.15
C VAL A 6 49.97 26.66 -3.32
N VAL A 7 50.88 25.72 -3.57
CA VAL A 7 50.62 24.65 -4.54
C VAL A 7 49.82 23.62 -3.78
N ALA A 8 48.54 23.48 -4.13
CA ALA A 8 47.66 22.52 -3.50
C ALA A 8 48.26 21.10 -3.60
N THR A 9 48.20 20.34 -2.51
CA THR A 9 48.64 18.95 -2.47
C THR A 9 47.57 18.08 -3.12
N THR A 10 47.92 17.33 -4.17
CA THR A 10 47.00 16.37 -4.79
C THR A 10 46.97 15.08 -3.97
N ILE A 11 45.80 14.70 -3.46
CA ILE A 11 45.55 13.44 -2.77
C ILE A 11 44.71 12.54 -3.67
N LYS A 12 45.13 11.28 -3.82
CA LYS A 12 44.39 10.28 -4.58
C LYS A 12 43.75 9.27 -3.65
N ILE A 13 42.45 9.10 -3.78
CA ILE A 13 41.67 8.08 -3.07
C ILE A 13 41.27 7.01 -4.08
N GLY A 14 41.47 5.73 -3.75
CA GLY A 14 40.97 4.65 -4.57
C GLY A 14 39.51 4.36 -4.26
N PHE A 15 38.73 3.98 -5.27
CA PHE A 15 37.37 3.51 -5.09
C PHE A 15 37.18 2.19 -5.84
N LEU A 16 36.95 1.11 -5.12
CA LEU A 16 36.60 -0.18 -5.71
C LEU A 16 35.08 -0.23 -5.90
N ASN A 17 34.65 -0.13 -7.15
CA ASN A 17 33.25 -0.20 -7.54
C ASN A 17 32.96 -1.56 -8.17
N ASP A 18 31.84 -2.17 -7.85
CA ASP A 18 31.39 -3.41 -8.48
C ASP A 18 30.65 -3.09 -9.79
N ALA A 19 31.35 -2.43 -10.72
CA ALA A 19 30.81 -1.95 -11.99
C ALA A 19 30.42 -3.09 -12.95
N THR A 20 30.96 -4.28 -12.72
CA THR A 20 30.51 -5.53 -13.33
C THR A 20 30.17 -6.57 -12.26
N GLY A 21 29.51 -7.65 -12.65
CA GLY A 21 29.13 -8.74 -11.74
C GLY A 21 27.69 -8.63 -11.21
N PRO A 22 27.33 -9.46 -10.21
CA PRO A 22 25.95 -9.70 -9.77
C PRO A 22 25.26 -8.53 -9.07
N ILE A 23 25.99 -7.47 -8.72
CA ILE A 23 25.45 -6.27 -8.05
C ILE A 23 25.66 -4.97 -8.85
N SER A 24 25.98 -5.10 -10.15
CA SER A 24 26.33 -3.96 -11.02
C SER A 24 25.21 -2.92 -11.20
N GLN A 25 23.96 -3.28 -10.92
CA GLN A 25 22.81 -2.36 -10.87
C GLN A 25 22.96 -1.27 -9.80
N PHE A 26 23.76 -1.48 -8.76
CA PHE A 26 24.04 -0.47 -7.72
C PHE A 26 25.24 0.43 -8.05
N ALA A 27 26.09 0.03 -9.00
CA ALA A 27 27.35 0.71 -9.29
C ALA A 27 27.18 2.19 -9.68
N GLY A 28 26.11 2.53 -10.39
CA GLY A 28 25.81 3.92 -10.77
C GLY A 28 25.58 4.84 -9.57
N ALA A 29 24.90 4.32 -8.54
CA ALA A 29 24.64 5.05 -7.30
C ALA A 29 25.91 5.23 -6.47
N PHE A 30 26.80 4.22 -6.44
CA PHE A 30 28.12 4.34 -5.83
C PHE A 30 29.00 5.36 -6.54
N THR A 31 28.97 5.39 -7.88
CA THR A 31 29.67 6.41 -8.66
C THR A 31 29.15 7.81 -8.37
N PHE A 32 27.83 7.97 -8.22
CA PHE A 32 27.23 9.24 -7.82
C PHE A 32 27.72 9.67 -6.43
N ALA A 33 27.68 8.75 -5.46
CA ALA A 33 28.07 9.00 -4.06
C ALA A 33 29.53 9.46 -3.92
N TRP A 34 30.49 8.74 -4.50
CA TRP A 34 31.89 9.14 -4.38
C TRP A 34 32.19 10.45 -5.12
N ASN A 35 31.48 10.72 -6.23
CA ASN A 35 31.65 11.98 -6.95
C ASN A 35 31.20 13.17 -6.10
N ALA A 36 30.05 13.05 -5.44
CA ALA A 36 29.56 14.07 -4.51
C ALA A 36 30.57 14.29 -3.37
N ALA A 37 31.02 13.22 -2.71
CA ALA A 37 32.00 13.32 -1.62
C ALA A 37 33.31 13.99 -2.07
N LYS A 38 33.83 13.64 -3.25
CA LYS A 38 35.03 14.27 -3.82
C LYS A 38 34.79 15.76 -4.11
N ASP A 39 33.64 16.13 -4.64
CA ASP A 39 33.31 17.53 -4.93
C ASP A 39 33.20 18.32 -3.62
N ASP A 40 32.61 17.75 -2.57
CA ASP A 40 32.49 18.37 -1.25
C ASP A 40 33.84 18.53 -0.54
N LEU A 41 34.71 17.50 -0.58
CA LEU A 41 36.09 17.60 -0.08
C LEU A 41 36.86 18.73 -0.78
N ASN A 42 36.71 18.87 -2.10
CA ASN A 42 37.35 19.93 -2.88
C ASN A 42 36.75 21.32 -2.64
N ALA A 43 35.53 21.40 -2.09
CA ALA A 43 34.90 22.66 -1.71
C ALA A 43 35.36 23.16 -0.32
N MET A 44 35.99 22.31 0.50
CA MET A 44 36.39 22.66 1.88
C MET A 44 37.53 23.68 1.96
N GLY A 45 38.41 23.77 0.97
CA GLY A 45 39.53 24.71 0.96
C GLY A 45 40.53 24.51 -0.18
N ASP A 46 41.49 25.43 -0.30
CA ASP A 46 42.44 25.49 -1.44
C ASP A 46 43.75 24.72 -1.21
N ASP A 47 43.95 24.13 -0.02
CA ASP A 47 45.22 23.47 0.36
C ASP A 47 45.39 22.07 -0.27
N TYR A 48 44.27 21.41 -0.61
CA TYR A 48 44.24 20.06 -1.17
C TYR A 48 43.40 19.99 -2.44
N VAL A 49 43.78 19.08 -3.35
CA VAL A 49 42.92 18.65 -4.46
C VAL A 49 42.74 17.14 -4.38
N PHE A 50 41.51 16.71 -4.18
CA PHE A 50 41.14 15.29 -4.12
C PHE A 50 40.77 14.76 -5.50
N GLU A 51 41.44 13.69 -5.89
CA GLU A 51 41.10 12.87 -7.06
C GLU A 51 40.66 11.49 -6.57
N VAL A 52 39.55 10.99 -7.12
CA VAL A 52 39.14 9.60 -6.89
C VAL A 52 39.50 8.77 -8.13
N VAL A 53 40.19 7.67 -7.92
CA VAL A 53 40.55 6.69 -8.94
C VAL A 53 39.64 5.49 -8.76
N GLU A 54 38.62 5.38 -9.61
CA GLU A 54 37.69 4.26 -9.62
C GLU A 54 38.30 3.05 -10.36
N ALA A 55 38.18 1.86 -9.78
CA ALA A 55 38.55 0.59 -10.41
C ALA A 55 37.47 -0.47 -10.18
N ASP A 56 37.23 -1.31 -11.18
CA ASP A 56 36.18 -2.33 -11.15
C ASP A 56 36.64 -3.57 -10.37
N SER A 57 35.98 -3.88 -9.26
CA SER A 57 36.19 -5.11 -8.49
C SER A 57 35.43 -6.31 -9.02
N GLY A 58 34.41 -6.10 -9.86
CA GLY A 58 33.61 -7.17 -10.48
C GLY A 58 32.85 -8.05 -9.49
N CYS A 59 32.73 -7.64 -8.22
CA CYS A 59 32.29 -8.47 -7.10
C CYS A 59 33.09 -9.79 -6.96
N ASP A 60 34.33 -9.83 -7.48
CA ASP A 60 35.18 -11.02 -7.55
C ASP A 60 36.52 -10.81 -6.85
N GLY A 61 36.98 -11.78 -6.06
CA GLY A 61 38.21 -11.65 -5.28
C GLY A 61 39.47 -11.48 -6.13
N GLN A 62 39.57 -12.16 -7.27
CA GLN A 62 40.77 -12.09 -8.12
C GLN A 62 40.79 -10.79 -8.95
N MET A 63 39.63 -10.39 -9.47
CA MET A 63 39.47 -9.12 -10.16
C MET A 63 39.72 -7.95 -9.22
N ALA A 64 39.15 -7.97 -8.01
CA ALA A 64 39.38 -6.95 -6.98
C ALA A 64 40.85 -6.86 -6.56
N ALA A 65 41.58 -7.98 -6.44
CA ALA A 65 43.02 -7.95 -6.18
C ALA A 65 43.80 -7.26 -7.33
N THR A 66 43.39 -7.50 -8.58
CA THR A 66 44.00 -6.86 -9.76
C THR A 66 43.68 -5.36 -9.80
N ALA A 67 42.43 -5.00 -9.51
CA ALA A 67 41.97 -3.61 -9.40
C ALA A 67 42.72 -2.88 -8.28
N ALA A 68 42.83 -3.48 -7.10
CA ALA A 68 43.60 -2.96 -5.97
C ALA A 68 45.07 -2.71 -6.34
N GLN A 69 45.72 -3.61 -7.08
CA GLN A 69 47.08 -3.39 -7.56
C GLN A 69 47.16 -2.16 -8.49
N SER A 70 46.16 -1.96 -9.35
CA SER A 70 46.12 -0.76 -10.21
C SER A 70 45.97 0.54 -9.41
N LEU A 71 45.26 0.50 -8.28
CA LEU A 71 45.12 1.63 -7.36
C LEU A 71 46.44 1.91 -6.61
N VAL A 72 47.12 0.87 -6.14
CA VAL A 72 48.48 0.97 -5.58
C VAL A 72 49.42 1.64 -6.58
N ASP A 73 49.42 1.18 -7.84
CA ASP A 73 50.25 1.72 -8.91
C ASP A 73 49.90 3.19 -9.26
N ALA A 74 48.63 3.58 -9.07
CA ALA A 74 48.15 4.95 -9.25
C ALA A 74 48.59 5.91 -8.11
N GLY A 75 49.09 5.35 -7.00
CA GLY A 75 49.57 6.08 -5.84
C GLY A 75 48.47 6.59 -4.92
N VAL A 76 47.39 5.82 -4.75
CA VAL A 76 46.33 6.17 -3.79
C VAL A 76 46.82 6.05 -2.35
N VAL A 77 46.28 6.87 -1.45
CA VAL A 77 46.66 6.86 -0.01
C VAL A 77 45.73 5.99 0.84
N GLY A 78 44.54 5.69 0.35
CA GLY A 78 43.54 4.83 0.97
C GLY A 78 42.50 4.40 -0.06
N VAL A 79 41.74 3.34 0.23
CA VAL A 79 40.74 2.78 -0.69
C VAL A 79 39.37 2.67 -0.02
N ALA A 80 38.35 3.20 -0.68
CA ALA A 80 36.94 2.94 -0.38
C ALA A 80 36.47 1.70 -1.14
N GLY A 81 35.74 0.81 -0.48
CA GLY A 81 35.24 -0.44 -1.06
C GLY A 81 36.16 -1.62 -0.77
N ALA A 82 35.91 -2.80 -1.32
CA ALA A 82 34.84 -3.14 -2.28
C ALA A 82 33.49 -3.32 -1.57
N ALA A 83 32.40 -3.46 -2.33
CA ALA A 83 31.09 -3.72 -1.75
C ALA A 83 30.93 -5.21 -1.40
N CYS A 84 31.29 -6.12 -2.31
CA CYS A 84 31.21 -7.55 -2.06
C CYS A 84 32.29 -8.06 -1.10
N SER A 85 31.89 -8.88 -0.11
CA SER A 85 32.81 -9.43 0.89
C SER A 85 33.98 -10.23 0.28
N GLY A 86 33.72 -11.04 -0.74
CA GLY A 86 34.77 -11.77 -1.46
C GLY A 86 35.76 -10.86 -2.20
N ALA A 87 35.26 -9.79 -2.83
CA ALA A 87 36.08 -8.76 -3.45
C ALA A 87 36.94 -8.03 -2.42
N SER A 88 36.37 -7.68 -1.27
CA SER A 88 37.08 -7.03 -0.17
C SER A 88 38.21 -7.89 0.40
N ILE A 89 37.99 -9.20 0.55
CA ILE A 89 39.02 -10.17 0.95
C ILE A 89 40.19 -10.16 -0.06
N GLY A 90 39.88 -10.21 -1.36
CA GLY A 90 40.90 -10.21 -2.42
C GLY A 90 41.67 -8.89 -2.51
N ALA A 91 40.98 -7.76 -2.42
CA ALA A 91 41.59 -6.43 -2.43
C ALA A 91 42.47 -6.17 -1.21
N ASN A 92 42.00 -6.50 0.00
CA ASN A 92 42.76 -6.28 1.24
C ASN A 92 44.10 -7.02 1.23
N ALA A 93 44.18 -8.23 0.65
CA ALA A 93 45.44 -8.97 0.54
C ALA A 93 46.53 -8.20 -0.23
N VAL A 94 46.14 -7.37 -1.19
CA VAL A 94 47.06 -6.51 -1.97
C VAL A 94 47.32 -5.19 -1.25
N LEU A 95 46.26 -4.53 -0.77
CA LEU A 95 46.34 -3.19 -0.15
C LEU A 95 47.10 -3.22 1.17
N SER A 96 46.80 -4.17 2.05
CA SER A 96 47.46 -4.31 3.34
C SER A 96 48.96 -4.62 3.19
N ALA A 97 49.33 -5.43 2.18
CA ALA A 97 50.73 -5.70 1.85
C ALA A 97 51.47 -4.46 1.34
N ALA A 98 50.76 -3.51 0.74
CA ALA A 98 51.27 -2.21 0.33
C ALA A 98 51.22 -1.16 1.45
N GLY A 99 50.65 -1.47 2.62
CA GLY A 99 50.44 -0.54 3.73
C GLY A 99 49.35 0.50 3.47
N ILE A 100 48.44 0.25 2.54
CA ILE A 100 47.32 1.13 2.19
C ILE A 100 46.07 0.62 2.93
N PRO A 101 45.46 1.42 3.83
CA PRO A 101 44.25 1.02 4.51
C PRO A 101 43.02 1.06 3.58
N MET A 102 42.02 0.28 3.94
CA MET A 102 40.79 0.09 3.17
C MET A 102 39.59 0.23 4.09
N ILE A 103 38.61 1.05 3.71
CA ILE A 103 37.32 1.16 4.39
C ILE A 103 36.25 0.64 3.43
N SER A 104 35.58 -0.46 3.77
CA SER A 104 34.44 -0.96 2.99
C SER A 104 33.15 -0.23 3.37
N TYR A 105 32.39 0.14 2.35
CA TYR A 105 31.07 0.76 2.48
C TYR A 105 29.91 -0.26 2.47
N ALA A 106 30.17 -1.56 2.27
CA ALA A 106 29.10 -2.56 2.10
C ALA A 106 29.47 -4.03 2.41
N SER A 107 30.72 -4.37 2.72
CA SER A 107 31.10 -5.77 2.98
C SER A 107 30.79 -6.22 4.41
N THR A 108 29.80 -7.09 4.57
CA THR A 108 29.24 -7.48 5.87
C THR A 108 29.72 -8.84 6.42
N SER A 109 30.42 -9.67 5.62
CA SER A 109 30.85 -11.03 6.04
C SER A 109 31.54 -11.01 7.41
N PRO A 110 31.21 -11.93 8.35
CA PRO A 110 31.86 -11.99 9.66
C PRO A 110 33.33 -12.39 9.60
N SER A 111 33.79 -12.92 8.46
CA SER A 111 35.21 -13.29 8.28
C SER A 111 36.12 -12.07 8.28
N LEU A 112 35.65 -10.93 7.74
CA LEU A 112 36.40 -9.68 7.61
C LEU A 112 36.70 -8.99 8.95
N SER A 113 36.06 -9.44 10.04
CA SER A 113 36.22 -8.94 11.40
C SER A 113 37.54 -9.30 12.09
N SER A 114 38.43 -10.03 11.40
CA SER A 114 39.73 -10.47 11.91
C SER A 114 40.84 -9.53 11.47
N ASP A 115 41.32 -8.69 12.38
CA ASP A 115 42.44 -7.78 12.19
C ASP A 115 43.79 -8.51 11.98
N GLU A 116 43.90 -9.75 12.46
CA GLU A 116 45.04 -10.63 12.17
C GLU A 116 45.06 -11.08 10.71
N ASN A 117 43.89 -11.42 10.14
CA ASN A 117 43.78 -11.92 8.78
C ASN A 117 43.66 -10.79 7.74
N TYR A 118 43.05 -9.66 8.14
CA TYR A 118 42.73 -8.52 7.31
C TYR A 118 43.27 -7.21 7.93
N PRO A 119 44.59 -7.07 8.09
CA PRO A 119 45.16 -5.86 8.68
C PRO A 119 44.79 -4.63 7.85
N HIS A 120 44.55 -3.51 8.54
CA HIS A 120 44.14 -2.23 7.95
C HIS A 120 42.81 -2.27 7.16
N PHE A 121 41.96 -3.26 7.44
CA PHE A 121 40.58 -3.26 6.97
C PHE A 121 39.66 -2.61 8.01
N TYR A 122 38.78 -1.75 7.53
CA TYR A 122 37.71 -1.14 8.31
C TYR A 122 36.40 -1.25 7.51
N ARG A 123 35.26 -1.12 8.18
CA ARG A 123 33.96 -0.99 7.51
C ARG A 123 33.02 -0.12 8.31
N ILE A 124 32.15 0.60 7.61
CA ILE A 124 31.12 1.45 8.23
C ILE A 124 29.71 0.83 8.13
N VAL A 125 29.63 -0.41 7.62
CA VAL A 125 28.45 -1.25 7.72
C VAL A 125 28.66 -2.31 8.80
N PRO A 126 27.65 -2.64 9.61
CA PRO A 126 27.75 -3.71 10.60
C PRO A 126 28.02 -5.09 9.99
N SER A 127 28.54 -6.01 10.81
CA SER A 127 28.68 -7.42 10.42
C SER A 127 27.34 -8.14 10.25
N ASP A 128 27.31 -9.13 9.34
CA ASP A 128 26.26 -10.15 9.28
C ASP A 128 26.09 -10.89 10.62
N ALA A 129 27.12 -10.93 11.48
CA ALA A 129 27.00 -11.52 12.82
C ALA A 129 25.94 -10.82 13.68
N TYR A 130 25.77 -9.50 13.51
CA TYR A 130 24.73 -8.72 14.16
C TYR A 130 23.40 -8.80 13.39
N GLN A 131 23.46 -8.66 12.06
CA GLN A 131 22.29 -8.65 11.18
C GLN A 131 21.51 -9.96 11.22
N ALA A 132 22.21 -11.10 11.32
CA ALA A 132 21.61 -12.41 11.46
C ALA A 132 20.74 -12.55 12.73
N GLY A 133 21.09 -11.84 13.80
CA GLY A 133 20.25 -11.76 15.01
C GLY A 133 18.93 -11.05 14.72
N VAL A 134 18.97 -9.94 13.98
CA VAL A 134 17.76 -9.22 13.54
C VAL A 134 16.90 -10.09 12.63
N MET A 135 17.51 -10.78 11.67
CA MET A 135 16.79 -11.71 10.80
C MET A 135 16.12 -12.85 11.57
N SER A 136 16.79 -13.39 12.60
CA SER A 136 16.21 -14.40 13.51
C SER A 136 14.98 -13.86 14.25
N GLU A 137 15.03 -12.61 14.72
CA GLU A 137 13.89 -11.93 15.34
C GLU A 137 12.76 -11.65 14.35
N MET A 138 13.06 -11.27 13.10
CA MET A 138 12.05 -11.06 12.04
C MET A 138 11.23 -12.33 11.79
N VAL A 139 11.91 -13.45 11.57
CA VAL A 139 11.27 -14.76 11.34
C VAL A 139 10.41 -15.16 12.55
N SER A 140 10.93 -14.96 13.76
CA SER A 140 10.23 -15.28 15.00
C SER A 140 9.03 -14.37 15.27
N ALA A 141 9.12 -13.08 14.97
CA ALA A 141 8.09 -12.08 15.20
C ALA A 141 6.83 -12.35 14.35
N ASP A 142 7.03 -12.87 13.14
CA ASP A 142 5.94 -13.29 12.24
C ASP A 142 5.37 -14.69 12.59
N GLY A 143 5.95 -15.36 13.59
CA GLY A 143 5.45 -16.63 14.14
C GLY A 143 5.96 -17.88 13.43
N HIS A 144 7.00 -17.76 12.60
CA HIS A 144 7.62 -18.90 11.93
C HIS A 144 8.63 -19.59 12.83
N THR A 145 8.74 -20.91 12.70
CA THR A 145 9.53 -21.77 13.61
C THR A 145 10.41 -22.79 12.90
N ASN A 146 10.20 -22.99 11.59
CA ASN A 146 10.88 -24.02 10.81
C ASN A 146 11.41 -23.45 9.48
N PRO A 147 12.33 -22.46 9.52
CA PRO A 147 12.85 -21.81 8.32
C PRO A 147 13.79 -22.71 7.53
N ALA A 148 13.68 -22.66 6.21
CA ALA A 148 14.75 -23.08 5.31
C ALA A 148 15.78 -21.95 5.14
N ILE A 149 17.01 -22.30 4.82
CA ILE A 149 18.05 -21.35 4.40
C ILE A 149 18.50 -21.72 2.98
N ILE A 150 18.38 -20.79 2.04
CA ILE A 150 19.01 -20.89 0.72
C ILE A 150 20.09 -19.83 0.64
N HIS A 151 21.32 -20.21 0.31
CA HIS A 151 22.45 -19.27 0.36
C HIS A 151 23.51 -19.53 -0.71
N MET A 152 24.19 -18.46 -1.13
CA MET A 152 25.40 -18.59 -1.95
C MET A 152 26.50 -19.29 -1.14
N VAL A 153 27.39 -20.02 -1.82
CA VAL A 153 28.54 -20.68 -1.18
C VAL A 153 29.76 -19.76 -1.01
N ASN A 154 29.67 -18.51 -1.44
CA ASN A 154 30.71 -17.50 -1.24
C ASN A 154 30.79 -16.99 0.20
N ALA A 155 31.79 -16.13 0.45
CA ALA A 155 32.09 -15.61 1.78
C ALA A 155 30.95 -14.79 2.41
N TYR A 156 30.08 -14.18 1.61
CA TYR A 156 28.89 -13.46 2.10
C TYR A 156 27.77 -14.44 2.42
N GLY A 157 27.25 -15.18 1.43
CA GLY A 157 26.08 -16.04 1.61
C GLY A 157 26.29 -17.14 2.64
N ALA A 158 27.44 -17.81 2.62
CA ALA A 158 27.75 -18.85 3.60
C ALA A 158 27.99 -18.26 5.01
N GLY A 159 28.65 -17.11 5.08
CA GLY A 159 28.92 -16.42 6.35
C GLY A 159 27.63 -15.96 7.04
N LEU A 160 26.70 -15.40 6.27
CA LEU A 160 25.37 -15.00 6.75
C LEU A 160 24.51 -16.20 7.14
N ALA A 161 24.53 -17.29 6.37
CA ALA A 161 23.82 -18.53 6.70
C ALA A 161 24.30 -19.12 8.03
N ASP A 162 25.62 -19.22 8.22
CA ASP A 162 26.21 -19.70 9.47
C ASP A 162 25.88 -18.76 10.65
N ALA A 163 25.89 -17.44 10.43
CA ALA A 163 25.51 -16.46 11.43
C ALA A 163 24.02 -16.56 11.81
N PHE A 164 23.11 -16.80 10.85
CA PHE A 164 21.69 -17.02 11.14
C PHE A 164 21.50 -18.27 11.99
N ILE A 165 22.12 -19.39 11.61
CA ILE A 165 22.06 -20.65 12.38
C ILE A 165 22.58 -20.44 13.81
N ALA A 166 23.61 -19.62 14.00
CA ALA A 166 24.16 -19.32 15.32
C ALA A 166 23.21 -18.46 16.20
N ASN A 167 22.32 -17.68 15.59
CA ASN A 167 21.35 -16.82 16.27
C ASN A 167 19.91 -17.41 16.31
N TRP A 168 19.68 -18.54 15.65
CA TRP A 168 18.38 -19.20 15.63
C TRP A 168 18.23 -20.15 16.83
N ASP A 169 17.20 -19.92 17.65
CA ASP A 169 16.96 -20.73 18.85
C ASP A 169 16.40 -22.13 18.55
N GLY A 170 15.91 -22.36 17.32
CA GLY A 170 15.33 -23.62 16.86
C GLY A 170 16.26 -24.45 15.98
N ASP A 171 15.73 -25.54 15.43
CA ASP A 171 16.38 -26.25 14.32
C ASP A 171 15.98 -25.56 13.00
N VAL A 172 16.91 -25.48 12.06
CA VAL A 172 16.60 -25.10 10.68
C VAL A 172 15.99 -26.29 9.93
N CYS A 173 14.97 -26.03 9.13
CA CYS A 173 14.27 -27.05 8.35
C CYS A 173 15.20 -27.72 7.33
N LEU A 174 15.95 -26.88 6.61
CA LEU A 174 16.83 -27.25 5.51
C LEU A 174 17.87 -26.15 5.32
N GLN A 175 19.10 -26.52 4.98
CA GLN A 175 20.11 -25.60 4.46
C GLN A 175 20.52 -26.06 3.06
N ALA A 176 20.38 -25.18 2.07
CA ALA A 176 20.68 -25.45 0.67
C ALA A 176 21.63 -24.39 0.11
N GLY A 177 22.88 -24.78 -0.11
CA GLY A 177 23.87 -23.93 -0.77
C GLY A 177 23.78 -23.99 -2.29
N TYR A 178 24.13 -22.90 -2.98
CA TYR A 178 24.29 -22.84 -4.43
C TYR A 178 25.54 -22.05 -4.85
N ASP A 179 26.08 -22.37 -6.03
CA ASP A 179 27.25 -21.72 -6.63
C ASP A 179 26.79 -20.62 -7.59
N GLU A 180 26.90 -19.37 -7.16
CA GLU A 180 26.44 -18.18 -7.89
C GLU A 180 27.17 -17.96 -9.22
N GLN A 181 28.34 -18.59 -9.43
CA GLN A 181 29.10 -18.42 -10.67
C GLN A 181 28.56 -19.26 -11.83
N VAL A 182 27.80 -20.32 -11.53
CA VAL A 182 27.37 -21.31 -12.53
C VAL A 182 25.88 -21.62 -12.49
N GLN A 183 25.23 -21.37 -11.36
CA GLN A 183 23.84 -21.72 -11.18
C GLN A 183 22.93 -20.60 -11.67
N VAL A 184 21.97 -20.95 -12.54
CA VAL A 184 21.01 -20.03 -13.15
C VAL A 184 19.56 -20.57 -13.10
N ASP A 185 19.37 -21.69 -12.40
CA ASP A 185 18.10 -22.37 -12.19
C ASP A 185 18.03 -22.84 -10.73
N PHE A 186 16.89 -22.66 -10.08
CA PHE A 186 16.71 -22.88 -8.64
C PHE A 186 15.60 -23.88 -8.31
N GLN A 187 15.06 -24.60 -9.31
CA GLN A 187 13.97 -25.56 -9.11
C GLN A 187 14.35 -26.65 -8.10
N ALA A 188 15.60 -27.12 -8.10
CA ALA A 188 16.04 -28.16 -7.17
C ALA A 188 16.06 -27.69 -5.71
N GLN A 189 16.53 -26.46 -5.46
CA GLN A 189 16.54 -25.83 -4.14
C GLN A 189 15.12 -25.53 -3.65
N VAL A 190 14.26 -25.02 -4.53
CA VAL A 190 12.85 -24.76 -4.17
C VAL A 190 12.10 -26.07 -3.92
N GLN A 191 12.33 -27.10 -4.74
CA GLN A 191 11.69 -28.41 -4.54
C GLN A 191 12.11 -29.03 -3.21
N SER A 192 13.37 -28.91 -2.80
CA SER A 192 13.81 -29.46 -1.52
C SER A 192 13.19 -28.73 -0.32
N VAL A 193 12.94 -27.42 -0.43
CA VAL A 193 12.17 -26.67 0.58
C VAL A 193 10.73 -27.18 0.68
N ILE A 194 10.06 -27.37 -0.46
CA ILE A 194 8.68 -27.91 -0.50
C ILE A 194 8.64 -29.32 0.09
N ASP A 195 9.55 -30.20 -0.34
CA ASP A 195 9.61 -31.59 0.10
C ASP A 195 9.91 -31.73 1.60
N ALA A 196 10.69 -30.79 2.16
CA ALA A 196 11.00 -30.74 3.58
C ALA A 196 9.84 -30.18 4.42
N GLY A 197 8.88 -29.48 3.81
CA GLY A 197 7.74 -28.89 4.51
C GLY A 197 8.13 -27.71 5.42
N CYS A 198 9.06 -26.88 4.96
CA CYS A 198 9.48 -25.68 5.69
C CYS A 198 8.36 -24.63 5.72
N ASP A 199 8.31 -23.82 6.77
CA ASP A 199 7.23 -22.82 6.97
C ASP A 199 7.61 -21.41 6.48
N SER A 200 8.89 -21.19 6.19
CA SER A 200 9.48 -19.92 5.79
C SER A 200 10.84 -20.15 5.10
N VAL A 201 11.36 -19.13 4.41
CA VAL A 201 12.67 -19.19 3.74
C VAL A 201 13.52 -17.97 4.11
N VAL A 202 14.77 -18.20 4.49
CA VAL A 202 15.80 -17.19 4.70
C VAL A 202 16.80 -17.26 3.55
N LEU A 203 17.06 -16.11 2.91
CA LEU A 203 17.95 -15.99 1.78
C LEU A 203 19.26 -15.31 2.17
N GLY A 204 20.37 -15.99 1.93
CA GLY A 204 21.72 -15.43 1.92
C GLY A 204 22.19 -15.21 0.48
N SER A 205 21.53 -14.30 -0.23
CA SER A 205 21.63 -14.13 -1.68
C SER A 205 21.83 -12.66 -2.07
N TYR A 206 22.49 -12.41 -3.20
CA TYR A 206 22.37 -11.13 -3.90
C TYR A 206 21.05 -11.04 -4.67
N SER A 207 20.62 -9.84 -5.03
CA SER A 207 19.32 -9.57 -5.65
C SER A 207 19.08 -10.34 -6.94
N ALA A 208 20.10 -10.49 -7.80
CA ALA A 208 19.97 -11.21 -9.07
C ALA A 208 19.54 -12.68 -8.89
N ASP A 209 20.27 -13.43 -8.06
CA ASP A 209 19.94 -14.83 -7.78
C ASP A 209 18.69 -14.95 -6.90
N GLY A 210 18.52 -14.02 -5.96
CA GLY A 210 17.40 -13.98 -5.03
C GLY A 210 16.08 -13.77 -5.76
N ALA A 211 16.06 -12.91 -6.78
CA ALA A 211 14.93 -12.71 -7.66
C ALA A 211 14.54 -14.00 -8.37
N LEU A 212 15.51 -14.72 -8.95
CA LEU A 212 15.29 -16.00 -9.60
C LEU A 212 14.76 -17.07 -8.62
N ILE A 213 15.25 -17.10 -7.38
CA ILE A 213 14.76 -18.01 -6.33
C ILE A 213 13.30 -17.69 -6.00
N VAL A 214 12.98 -16.43 -5.71
CA VAL A 214 11.63 -15.99 -5.33
C VAL A 214 10.64 -16.22 -6.48
N GLU A 215 11.01 -15.95 -7.73
CA GLU A 215 10.18 -16.25 -8.90
C GLU A 215 9.97 -17.76 -9.11
N THR A 216 11.01 -18.56 -8.86
CA THR A 216 10.91 -20.02 -8.91
C THR A 216 9.95 -20.54 -7.83
N MET A 217 10.03 -19.99 -6.60
CA MET A 217 9.09 -20.30 -5.53
C MET A 217 7.65 -19.98 -5.94
N ALA A 218 7.41 -18.77 -6.45
CA ALA A 218 6.09 -18.36 -6.93
C ALA A 218 5.57 -19.27 -8.05
N GLY A 219 6.41 -19.58 -9.05
CA GLY A 219 6.07 -20.44 -10.19
C GLY A 219 5.79 -21.90 -9.82
N MET A 220 6.40 -22.39 -8.74
CA MET A 220 6.16 -23.74 -8.19
C MET A 220 5.02 -23.79 -7.17
N GLY A 221 4.41 -22.65 -6.84
CA GLY A 221 3.34 -22.56 -5.84
C GLY A 221 3.83 -22.63 -4.38
N ALA A 222 5.12 -22.39 -4.13
CA ALA A 222 5.70 -22.28 -2.80
C ALA A 222 5.46 -20.86 -2.25
N VAL A 223 4.25 -20.60 -1.75
CA VAL A 223 3.87 -19.31 -1.15
C VAL A 223 4.30 -19.28 0.33
N LEU A 224 5.61 -19.24 0.56
CA LEU A 224 6.20 -19.18 1.90
C LEU A 224 6.70 -17.76 2.20
N PRO A 225 6.49 -17.26 3.44
CA PRO A 225 7.14 -16.03 3.90
C PRO A 225 8.65 -16.12 3.72
N THR A 226 9.19 -15.10 3.08
CA THR A 226 10.60 -15.07 2.65
C THR A 226 11.28 -13.87 3.28
N TYR A 227 12.47 -14.10 3.82
CA TYR A 227 13.30 -13.13 4.52
C TYR A 227 14.66 -13.09 3.86
N SER A 228 15.25 -11.91 3.72
CA SER A 228 16.61 -11.76 3.18
C SER A 228 17.38 -10.70 3.94
N ALA A 229 18.66 -10.63 3.64
CA ALA A 229 19.55 -9.59 4.15
C ALA A 229 19.63 -8.40 3.17
N ASP A 230 20.57 -7.52 3.46
CA ASP A 230 20.93 -6.32 2.71
C ASP A 230 21.26 -6.60 1.24
N GLY A 231 21.73 -7.81 0.91
CA GLY A 231 22.02 -8.23 -0.47
C GLY A 231 20.81 -8.21 -1.41
N MET A 232 19.58 -8.14 -0.87
CA MET A 232 18.34 -7.97 -1.63
C MET A 232 17.59 -6.68 -1.30
N ALA A 233 18.19 -5.75 -0.55
CA ALA A 233 17.54 -4.52 -0.14
C ALA A 233 17.68 -3.40 -1.18
N GLY A 234 16.67 -2.52 -1.22
CA GLY A 234 16.60 -1.37 -2.12
C GLY A 234 15.68 -1.59 -3.33
N GLU A 235 15.10 -0.50 -3.83
CA GLU A 235 14.16 -0.53 -4.96
C GLU A 235 14.81 -1.06 -6.25
N ASN A 236 16.10 -0.78 -6.46
CA ASN A 236 16.85 -1.27 -7.62
C ASN A 236 16.93 -2.80 -7.69
N ALA A 237 16.72 -3.52 -6.58
CA ALA A 237 16.64 -4.99 -6.58
C ALA A 237 15.46 -5.51 -7.42
N LEU A 238 14.38 -4.72 -7.57
CA LEU A 238 13.23 -5.08 -8.41
C LEU A 238 13.59 -5.16 -9.91
N ALA A 239 14.69 -4.52 -10.34
CA ALA A 239 15.15 -4.58 -11.73
C ALA A 239 15.68 -5.97 -12.13
N ASP A 240 16.02 -6.82 -11.16
CA ASP A 240 16.47 -8.18 -11.40
C ASP A 240 15.32 -9.18 -11.61
N TYR A 241 14.09 -8.80 -11.25
CA TYR A 241 12.90 -9.63 -11.43
C TYR A 241 12.36 -9.52 -12.86
N THR A 242 11.96 -10.65 -13.43
CA THR A 242 11.16 -10.72 -14.67
C THR A 242 9.66 -10.49 -14.40
N ALA A 243 9.21 -10.79 -13.20
CA ALA A 243 7.88 -10.59 -12.65
C ALA A 243 7.97 -10.03 -11.21
N PRO A 244 8.22 -8.72 -11.05
CA PRO A 244 8.46 -8.08 -9.74
C PRO A 244 7.38 -8.33 -8.67
N ALA A 245 6.13 -8.57 -9.09
CA ALA A 245 5.04 -8.94 -8.19
C ALA A 245 5.33 -10.19 -7.32
N ALA A 246 6.27 -11.06 -7.74
CA ALA A 246 6.72 -12.21 -6.95
C ALA A 246 7.43 -11.81 -5.65
N ALA A 247 8.00 -10.60 -5.58
CA ALA A 247 8.65 -10.08 -4.37
C ALA A 247 7.65 -9.66 -3.28
N ASN A 248 6.33 -9.62 -3.56
CA ASN A 248 5.34 -9.17 -2.59
C ASN A 248 5.42 -9.94 -1.27
N GLY A 249 5.65 -9.22 -0.17
CA GLY A 249 5.81 -9.77 1.17
C GLY A 249 7.23 -10.24 1.51
N LEU A 250 8.20 -10.16 0.59
CA LEU A 250 9.62 -10.36 0.90
C LEU A 250 10.07 -9.28 1.86
N GLN A 251 10.58 -9.71 3.01
CA GLN A 251 11.13 -8.81 4.02
C GLN A 251 12.65 -8.85 4.00
N VAL A 252 13.28 -7.70 4.13
CA VAL A 252 14.74 -7.58 4.10
C VAL A 252 15.24 -6.66 5.21
N THR A 253 16.37 -7.02 5.82
CA THR A 253 17.10 -6.09 6.68
C THR A 253 17.92 -5.12 5.84
N ARG A 254 18.02 -3.88 6.27
CA ARG A 254 18.93 -2.88 5.72
C ARG A 254 19.67 -2.20 6.88
N PRO A 255 21.01 -2.08 6.84
CA PRO A 255 21.73 -1.31 7.86
C PRO A 255 21.18 0.11 7.99
N ALA A 256 21.00 0.56 9.22
CA ALA A 256 20.47 1.88 9.53
C ALA A 256 21.35 2.59 10.57
N SER A 257 21.09 3.88 10.77
CA SER A 257 21.74 4.69 11.80
C SER A 257 20.80 4.92 12.99
N ASP A 258 21.36 5.32 14.14
CA ASP A 258 20.55 5.74 15.28
C ASP A 258 19.64 6.91 14.86
N PRO A 259 18.30 6.76 14.93
CA PRO A 259 17.36 7.82 14.58
C PRO A 259 17.57 9.13 15.37
N ALA A 260 18.14 9.06 16.58
CA ALA A 260 18.47 10.24 17.38
C ALA A 260 19.77 10.94 16.93
N SER A 261 20.63 10.23 16.19
CA SER A 261 21.89 10.71 15.64
C SER A 261 21.81 11.04 14.15
N ALA A 262 20.77 10.54 13.45
CA ALA A 262 20.51 10.82 12.06
C ALA A 262 20.42 12.34 11.88
N ALA A 263 21.43 12.92 11.23
CA ALA A 263 21.32 14.29 10.77
C ALA A 263 20.07 14.34 9.88
N PRO A 264 19.14 15.29 10.08
CA PRO A 264 17.95 15.39 9.25
C PRO A 264 18.40 15.64 7.81
N GLY A 265 18.39 14.58 6.98
CA GLY A 265 18.75 14.55 5.56
C GLY A 265 19.83 15.57 5.19
N GLY A 266 21.10 15.22 5.39
CA GLY A 266 22.19 16.07 4.96
C GLY A 266 22.11 16.37 3.45
N GLU A 267 22.88 17.38 3.01
CA GLU A 267 22.78 17.90 1.64
C GLU A 267 22.98 16.79 0.60
N PHE A 268 23.81 15.78 0.89
CA PHE A 268 23.99 14.62 0.02
C PHE A 268 22.75 13.72 0.00
N ALA A 269 22.19 13.34 1.17
CA ALA A 269 21.02 12.47 1.21
C ALA A 269 19.83 13.08 0.45
N ALA A 270 19.62 14.38 0.57
CA ALA A 270 18.60 15.11 -0.18
C ALA A 270 18.90 15.13 -1.70
N ALA A 271 20.16 15.36 -2.09
CA ALA A 271 20.56 15.33 -3.50
C ALA A 271 20.45 13.92 -4.11
N CYS A 272 20.80 12.88 -3.36
CA CYS A 272 20.69 11.48 -3.77
C CYS A 272 19.22 11.09 -3.97
N ALA A 273 18.33 11.43 -3.03
CA ALA A 273 16.90 11.17 -3.15
C ALA A 273 16.26 11.86 -4.36
N ALA A 274 16.77 13.03 -4.75
CA ALA A 274 16.29 13.76 -5.93
C ALA A 274 16.87 13.28 -7.27
N ALA A 275 17.91 12.42 -7.25
CA ALA A 275 18.60 11.95 -8.43
C ALA A 275 18.26 10.49 -8.72
N GLU A 276 17.65 10.22 -9.88
CA GLU A 276 17.32 8.86 -10.36
C GLU A 276 18.54 7.92 -10.35
N ALA A 277 19.74 8.45 -10.61
CA ALA A 277 20.97 7.69 -10.59
C ALA A 277 21.40 7.21 -9.18
N CYS A 278 20.79 7.74 -8.12
CA CYS A 278 21.16 7.48 -6.73
C CYS A 278 20.01 6.93 -5.89
N SER A 279 18.78 7.44 -6.04
CA SER A 279 17.67 7.23 -5.09
C SER A 279 17.25 5.78 -4.83
N GLY A 280 17.37 4.88 -5.81
CA GLY A 280 16.86 3.51 -5.71
C GLY A 280 17.83 2.45 -5.16
N GLY A 281 19.08 2.80 -4.91
CA GLY A 281 20.10 1.85 -4.43
C GLY A 281 20.13 1.63 -2.91
N ILE A 282 21.15 0.89 -2.45
CA ILE A 282 21.56 0.74 -1.06
C ILE A 282 23.03 1.18 -0.91
N TYR A 283 23.48 1.54 0.29
CA TYR A 283 24.87 1.91 0.64
C TYR A 283 25.43 3.21 0.04
N GLN A 284 24.59 4.11 -0.47
CA GLN A 284 25.03 5.37 -1.07
C GLN A 284 25.57 6.34 -0.03
N ASN A 285 24.92 6.43 1.12
CA ASN A 285 25.35 7.29 2.22
C ASN A 285 26.69 6.78 2.78
N GLU A 286 26.85 5.47 2.87
CA GLU A 286 28.05 4.79 3.30
C GLU A 286 29.19 4.99 2.28
N ALA A 287 28.91 4.85 0.98
CA ALA A 287 29.91 5.11 -0.06
C ALA A 287 30.38 6.57 -0.02
N TYR A 288 29.48 7.53 0.19
CA TYR A 288 29.80 8.94 0.37
C TYR A 288 30.67 9.15 1.61
N ASP A 289 30.23 8.68 2.77
CA ASP A 289 30.94 8.85 4.03
C ASP A 289 32.32 8.21 4.04
N THR A 290 32.45 7.03 3.42
CA THR A 290 33.74 6.34 3.31
C THR A 290 34.77 7.21 2.60
N VAL A 291 34.39 7.89 1.52
CA VAL A 291 35.26 8.80 0.78
C VAL A 291 35.56 10.06 1.58
N MET A 292 34.56 10.62 2.27
CA MET A 292 34.75 11.75 3.19
C MET A 292 35.73 11.42 4.32
N MET A 293 35.59 10.25 4.96
CA MET A 293 36.47 9.76 6.02
C MET A 293 37.90 9.59 5.53
N LEU A 294 38.11 8.99 4.36
CA LEU A 294 39.44 8.88 3.73
C LEU A 294 40.02 10.26 3.39
N GLY A 295 39.19 11.19 2.90
CA GLY A 295 39.60 12.57 2.63
C GLY A 295 40.08 13.30 3.89
N HIS A 296 39.27 13.28 4.96
CA HIS A 296 39.63 13.88 6.24
C HIS A 296 40.88 13.25 6.86
N ALA A 297 41.02 11.93 6.78
CA ALA A 297 42.21 11.24 7.26
C ALA A 297 43.45 11.66 6.45
N ALA A 298 43.33 11.84 5.12
CA ALA A 298 44.43 12.24 4.26
C ALA A 298 44.85 13.72 4.42
N MET A 299 43.96 14.59 4.92
CA MET A 299 44.34 15.95 5.32
C MET A 299 45.28 15.95 6.54
N MET A 300 45.37 14.83 7.26
CA MET A 300 46.36 14.64 8.32
C MET A 300 47.67 14.15 7.71
N GLU A 301 48.74 14.93 7.90
CA GLU A 301 50.09 14.62 7.41
C GLU A 301 50.19 14.31 5.91
N ASP A 302 49.39 15.00 5.07
CA ASP A 302 49.41 14.88 3.61
C ASP A 302 49.28 13.43 3.10
N GLY A 303 48.46 12.62 3.78
CA GLY A 303 48.20 11.22 3.42
C GLY A 303 49.23 10.21 3.95
N ALA A 304 50.15 10.63 4.82
CA ALA A 304 50.96 9.71 5.60
C ALA A 304 50.14 9.10 6.76
N ASN A 305 50.56 7.93 7.27
CA ASN A 305 49.98 7.30 8.47
C ASN A 305 48.45 7.12 8.44
N MET A 306 47.91 6.82 7.26
CA MET A 306 46.46 6.76 7.02
C MET A 306 45.70 5.81 7.94
N ALA A 307 46.30 4.68 8.34
CA ALA A 307 45.64 3.75 9.27
C ALA A 307 45.33 4.42 10.62
N ASP A 308 46.30 5.11 11.21
CA ASP A 308 46.12 5.84 12.47
C ASP A 308 45.11 7.00 12.30
N HIS A 309 45.16 7.70 11.16
CA HIS A 309 44.26 8.82 10.88
C HIS A 309 42.81 8.37 10.62
N ILE A 310 42.60 7.19 10.03
CA ILE A 310 41.28 6.60 9.85
C ILE A 310 40.65 6.28 11.21
N GLU A 311 41.40 5.69 12.14
CA GLU A 311 40.91 5.46 13.51
C GLU A 311 40.59 6.77 14.24
N MET A 312 41.41 7.80 14.04
CA MET A 312 41.16 9.12 14.64
C MET A 312 39.90 9.78 14.09
N VAL A 313 39.71 9.76 12.76
CA VAL A 313 38.53 10.32 12.10
C VAL A 313 37.29 9.51 12.46
N GLY A 314 37.38 8.19 12.39
CA GLY A 314 36.28 7.27 12.63
C GLY A 314 35.88 7.11 14.09
N ASN A 315 36.48 7.83 15.03
CA ASN A 315 36.07 7.84 16.43
C ASN A 315 35.01 8.92 16.69
N GLY A 316 33.74 8.57 16.50
CA GLY A 316 32.61 9.50 16.59
C GLY A 316 32.45 10.34 15.32
N TYR A 317 32.82 9.79 14.15
CA TYR A 317 32.55 10.42 12.86
C TYR A 317 31.05 10.60 12.68
N GLN A 318 30.59 11.80 12.35
CA GLN A 318 29.18 12.09 12.08
C GLN A 318 29.02 12.34 10.58
N GLY A 319 28.39 11.41 9.89
CA GLY A 319 28.17 11.45 8.45
C GLY A 319 26.71 11.25 8.05
N GLU A 320 26.49 11.11 6.75
CA GLU A 320 25.17 10.90 6.12
C GLU A 320 24.58 9.53 6.47
N SER A 321 25.43 8.53 6.69
CA SER A 321 25.07 7.17 7.14
C SER A 321 25.04 7.02 8.67
N GLY A 322 25.13 8.15 9.41
CA GLY A 322 25.03 8.17 10.87
C GLY A 322 26.35 8.42 11.59
N THR A 323 26.36 8.08 12.88
CA THR A 323 27.55 8.22 13.72
C THR A 323 28.33 6.91 13.78
N HIS A 324 29.61 6.96 13.39
CA HIS A 324 30.50 5.80 13.34
C HIS A 324 31.58 5.88 14.42
N THR A 325 31.84 4.76 15.10
CA THR A 325 32.98 4.56 16.01
C THR A 325 33.60 3.21 15.71
N PHE A 326 34.82 3.20 15.17
CA PHE A 326 35.51 1.95 14.89
C PHE A 326 35.89 1.21 16.18
N GLU A 327 35.59 -0.08 16.21
CA GLU A 327 36.14 -1.02 17.17
C GLU A 327 37.60 -1.36 16.83
N ALA A 328 38.29 -2.01 17.76
CA ALA A 328 39.73 -2.32 17.60
C ALA A 328 40.03 -3.21 16.38
N ASN A 329 39.06 -3.98 15.91
CA ASN A 329 39.15 -4.82 14.72
C ASN A 329 38.62 -4.13 13.44
N GLY A 330 38.34 -2.82 13.48
CA GLY A 330 37.87 -2.04 12.35
C GLY A 330 36.36 -2.14 12.05
N GLU A 331 35.58 -2.77 12.93
CA GLU A 331 34.11 -2.84 12.81
C GLU A 331 33.39 -1.60 13.31
N VAL A 332 32.12 -1.47 12.93
CA VAL A 332 31.12 -0.66 13.62
C VAL A 332 30.07 -1.56 14.28
N PRO A 333 29.50 -1.17 15.43
CA PRO A 333 28.50 -1.98 16.11
C PRO A 333 27.17 -2.01 15.34
N GLY A 334 26.55 -3.18 15.25
CA GLY A 334 25.23 -3.36 14.64
C GLY A 334 24.08 -2.97 15.57
N LEU A 335 23.90 -1.66 15.76
CA LEU A 335 22.95 -1.14 16.74
C LEU A 335 21.54 -0.90 16.18
N TYR A 336 21.42 -0.69 14.87
CA TYR A 336 20.16 -0.31 14.22
C TYR A 336 20.04 -0.94 12.84
N TYR A 337 18.84 -1.42 12.52
CA TYR A 337 18.48 -1.92 11.19
C TYR A 337 17.09 -1.44 10.82
N ASP A 338 16.91 -1.07 9.57
CA ASP A 338 15.59 -0.97 8.95
C ASP A 338 15.13 -2.37 8.55
N VAL A 339 13.85 -2.64 8.76
CA VAL A 339 13.16 -3.86 8.32
C VAL A 339 12.17 -3.44 7.25
N CYS A 340 12.55 -3.73 6.01
CA CYS A 340 11.82 -3.27 4.84
C CYS A 340 11.05 -4.40 4.18
N THR A 341 9.92 -4.08 3.57
CA THR A 341 9.05 -5.04 2.88
C THR A 341 8.83 -4.59 1.44
N PHE A 342 8.96 -5.53 0.51
CA PHE A 342 8.50 -5.33 -0.88
C PHE A 342 6.99 -5.55 -0.94
N HIS A 343 6.27 -4.61 -1.52
CA HIS A 343 4.83 -4.69 -1.72
C HIS A 343 4.49 -4.60 -3.19
N HIS A 344 3.66 -5.52 -3.66
CA HIS A 344 2.98 -5.42 -4.94
C HIS A 344 1.57 -4.89 -4.72
N VAL A 345 1.27 -3.75 -5.32
CA VAL A 345 -0.09 -3.26 -5.39
C VAL A 345 -0.60 -3.40 -6.84
N PRO A 346 -1.57 -4.30 -7.09
CA PRO A 346 -2.11 -4.49 -8.42
C PRO A 346 -2.55 -3.18 -9.07
N THR A 347 -2.20 -3.00 -10.34
CA THR A 347 -2.46 -1.78 -11.13
C THR A 347 -1.62 -0.57 -10.72
N TYR A 348 -1.14 -0.46 -9.48
CA TYR A 348 -0.45 0.74 -8.98
C TYR A 348 1.08 0.63 -8.92
N GLY A 349 1.64 -0.58 -8.79
CA GLY A 349 3.07 -0.84 -8.95
C GLY A 349 3.70 -1.61 -7.81
N GLU A 350 5.02 -1.47 -7.69
CA GLU A 350 5.84 -2.09 -6.65
C GLU A 350 6.37 -1.03 -5.70
N TYR A 351 6.46 -1.34 -4.40
CA TYR A 351 6.90 -0.43 -3.36
C TYR A 351 7.87 -1.13 -2.42
N PHE A 352 8.88 -0.39 -1.94
CA PHE A 352 9.84 -0.87 -0.96
C PHE A 352 9.76 0.02 0.29
N ASN A 353 9.08 -0.49 1.32
CA ASN A 353 8.75 0.30 2.51
C ASN A 353 9.57 -0.19 3.70
N CYS A 354 10.31 0.72 4.33
CA CYS A 354 11.02 0.47 5.60
C CYS A 354 10.18 1.03 6.75
N ASP A 355 9.05 0.39 7.02
CA ASP A 355 8.04 0.80 8.01
C ASP A 355 8.24 0.14 9.39
N ARG A 356 9.17 -0.81 9.48
CA ARG A 356 9.66 -1.38 10.74
C ARG A 356 11.16 -1.15 10.88
N GLY A 357 11.61 -1.13 12.12
CA GLY A 357 13.01 -1.00 12.49
C GLY A 357 13.37 -1.99 13.60
N TRP A 358 14.66 -2.08 13.87
CA TRP A 358 15.21 -2.87 14.95
C TRP A 358 16.25 -2.07 15.71
N ASN A 359 16.22 -2.20 17.04
CA ASN A 359 17.33 -1.82 17.90
C ASN A 359 17.36 -2.74 19.14
N ALA A 360 18.50 -2.76 19.83
CA ALA A 360 18.70 -3.65 20.98
C ALA A 360 17.77 -3.37 22.18
N GLU A 361 17.13 -2.18 22.26
CA GLU A 361 16.23 -1.84 23.37
C GLU A 361 14.80 -2.33 23.12
N GLN A 362 14.34 -2.29 21.88
CA GLN A 362 12.95 -2.53 21.49
C GLN A 362 12.74 -3.84 20.73
N GLY A 363 13.80 -4.42 20.15
CA GLY A 363 13.66 -5.46 19.12
C GLY A 363 13.00 -4.89 17.86
N ILE A 364 12.28 -5.74 17.13
CA ILE A 364 11.45 -5.33 15.98
C ILE A 364 10.31 -4.41 16.45
N HIS A 365 10.19 -3.24 15.84
CA HIS A 365 9.17 -2.24 16.16
C HIS A 365 8.75 -1.43 14.93
N ASP A 366 7.57 -0.82 14.98
CA ASP A 366 7.13 0.12 13.93
C ASP A 366 7.97 1.40 13.99
N VAL A 367 8.43 1.87 12.83
CA VAL A 367 9.14 3.14 12.72
C VAL A 367 8.17 4.28 13.01
N THR A 368 8.59 5.23 13.84
CA THR A 368 7.79 6.43 14.09
C THR A 368 7.72 7.26 12.81
N TRP A 369 6.51 7.48 12.31
CA TRP A 369 6.28 8.30 11.12
C TRP A 369 6.83 9.72 11.27
N ALA A 370 7.71 10.12 10.36
CA ALA A 370 8.33 11.45 10.34
C ALA A 370 7.94 12.30 9.12
N GLY A 371 7.15 11.75 8.18
CA GLY A 371 6.71 12.42 6.96
C GLY A 371 5.44 13.25 7.15
N ALA A 372 4.81 13.61 6.02
CA ALA A 372 3.54 14.34 6.01
C ALA A 372 2.36 13.40 6.27
N THR A 373 1.54 13.72 7.28
CA THR A 373 0.27 13.01 7.51
C THR A 373 -0.90 13.79 6.89
N VAL A 374 -1.62 13.16 5.97
CA VAL A 374 -2.84 13.67 5.33
C VAL A 374 -4.06 13.05 5.99
N LYS A 375 -4.97 13.88 6.48
CA LYS A 375 -6.22 13.40 7.10
C LYS A 375 -7.33 13.28 6.07
N ILE A 376 -7.98 12.13 6.04
CA ILE A 376 -9.19 11.86 5.26
C ILE A 376 -10.35 11.82 6.25
N GLY A 377 -11.32 12.70 6.09
CA GLY A 377 -12.53 12.64 6.90
C GLY A 377 -13.43 11.51 6.40
N PHE A 378 -14.10 10.79 7.29
CA PHE A 378 -15.04 9.74 6.94
C PHE A 378 -16.34 9.93 7.72
N LEU A 379 -17.41 10.29 7.01
CA LEU A 379 -18.76 10.39 7.55
C LEU A 379 -19.35 8.98 7.60
N ASN A 380 -19.30 8.37 8.78
CA ASN A 380 -19.84 7.05 9.02
C ASN A 380 -21.23 7.17 9.62
N ASP A 381 -22.25 6.55 9.04
CA ASP A 381 -23.59 6.50 9.61
C ASP A 381 -23.64 5.45 10.75
N ALA A 382 -22.89 5.71 11.83
CA ALA A 382 -22.69 4.79 12.96
C ALA A 382 -23.90 4.72 13.90
N THR A 383 -24.79 5.70 13.81
CA THR A 383 -26.11 5.69 14.43
C THR A 383 -27.21 5.94 13.38
N GLY A 384 -28.47 5.78 13.78
CA GLY A 384 -29.61 5.95 12.88
C GLY A 384 -30.07 4.65 12.21
N PRO A 385 -30.97 4.73 11.21
CA PRO A 385 -31.67 3.58 10.63
C PRO A 385 -30.76 2.57 9.92
N ILE A 386 -29.56 2.99 9.47
CA ILE A 386 -28.64 2.13 8.72
C ILE A 386 -27.37 1.74 9.51
N ALA A 387 -27.37 1.97 10.83
CA ALA A 387 -26.20 1.74 11.70
C ALA A 387 -25.64 0.31 11.64
N VAL A 388 -26.46 -0.67 11.24
CA VAL A 388 -26.04 -2.07 11.06
C VAL A 388 -24.91 -2.22 10.02
N TYR A 389 -24.86 -1.34 9.00
CA TYR A 389 -23.86 -1.42 7.93
C TYR A 389 -22.55 -0.66 8.24
N ALA A 390 -22.53 0.14 9.31
CA ALA A 390 -21.39 0.98 9.67
C ALA A 390 -20.08 0.20 9.86
N GLY A 391 -20.16 -1.05 10.36
CA GLY A 391 -19.02 -1.94 10.50
C GLY A 391 -18.34 -2.27 9.17
N GLY A 392 -19.14 -2.50 8.12
CA GLY A 392 -18.64 -2.80 6.78
C GLY A 392 -17.99 -1.60 6.11
N PHE A 393 -18.57 -0.41 6.26
CA PHE A 393 -17.98 0.84 5.77
C PHE A 393 -16.61 1.10 6.41
N VAL A 394 -16.52 0.95 7.74
CA VAL A 394 -15.25 1.11 8.47
C VAL A 394 -14.22 0.06 8.01
N ALA A 395 -14.61 -1.20 7.92
CA ALA A 395 -13.71 -2.27 7.48
C ALA A 395 -13.15 -2.00 6.06
N ALA A 396 -14.01 -1.63 5.10
CA ALA A 396 -13.59 -1.28 3.75
C ALA A 396 -12.67 -0.06 3.70
N SER A 397 -12.98 0.98 4.49
CA SER A 397 -12.16 2.20 4.56
C SER A 397 -10.76 1.92 5.12
N GLN A 398 -10.61 0.97 6.05
CA GLN A 398 -9.32 0.57 6.59
C GLN A 398 -8.50 -0.27 5.61
N ILE A 399 -9.15 -1.13 4.80
CA ILE A 399 -8.49 -1.83 3.69
C ILE A 399 -7.93 -0.81 2.69
N ALA A 400 -8.72 0.21 2.34
CA ALA A 400 -8.29 1.30 1.48
C ALA A 400 -7.15 2.14 2.09
N LEU A 401 -7.20 2.40 3.39
CA LEU A 401 -6.16 3.13 4.12
C LEU A 401 -4.82 2.39 4.08
N GLY A 402 -4.82 1.07 4.31
CA GLY A 402 -3.63 0.24 4.22
C GLY A 402 -2.99 0.34 2.83
N LEU A 403 -3.80 0.19 1.78
CA LEU A 403 -3.35 0.33 0.39
C LEU A 403 -2.71 1.71 0.12
N ALA A 404 -3.40 2.78 0.51
CA ALA A 404 -2.94 4.14 0.30
C ALA A 404 -1.63 4.42 1.06
N ASN A 405 -1.49 3.89 2.27
CA ASN A 405 -0.27 4.01 3.06
C ASN A 405 0.89 3.20 2.48
N THR A 406 0.65 2.00 1.96
CA THR A 406 1.69 1.24 1.24
C THR A 406 2.26 2.06 0.08
N ILE A 407 1.42 2.75 -0.67
CA ILE A 407 1.82 3.54 -1.84
C ILE A 407 2.51 4.86 -1.44
N GLY A 408 1.98 5.52 -0.41
CA GLY A 408 2.47 6.83 0.05
C GLY A 408 3.78 6.77 0.83
N TYR A 409 4.08 5.67 1.51
CA TYR A 409 5.12 5.58 2.53
C TYR A 409 6.50 6.06 2.04
N SER A 410 7.04 5.47 0.97
CA SER A 410 8.36 5.83 0.43
C SER A 410 8.42 7.23 -0.18
N ASN A 411 7.26 7.87 -0.38
CA ASN A 411 7.16 9.27 -0.81
C ASN A 411 7.04 10.24 0.37
N GLY A 412 7.19 9.77 1.61
CA GLY A 412 7.08 10.60 2.81
C GLY A 412 5.65 11.10 3.07
N VAL A 413 4.63 10.37 2.58
CA VAL A 413 3.22 10.63 2.85
C VAL A 413 2.54 9.44 3.53
N GLN A 414 1.81 9.70 4.61
CA GLN A 414 0.92 8.76 5.27
C GLN A 414 -0.48 9.38 5.36
N PHE A 415 -1.49 8.55 5.30
CA PHE A 415 -2.89 8.89 5.46
C PHE A 415 -3.41 8.42 6.82
N GLU A 416 -4.31 9.21 7.38
CA GLU A 416 -5.07 8.91 8.60
C GLU A 416 -6.55 9.14 8.32
N ILE A 417 -7.43 8.23 8.74
CA ILE A 417 -8.87 8.44 8.67
C ILE A 417 -9.38 9.04 9.99
N VAL A 418 -10.09 10.17 9.88
CA VAL A 418 -10.84 10.76 11.00
C VAL A 418 -12.31 10.43 10.79
N TYR A 419 -12.89 9.60 11.67
CA TYR A 419 -14.30 9.24 11.62
C TYR A 419 -15.17 10.26 12.34
N ALA A 420 -16.32 10.57 11.76
CA ALA A 420 -17.38 11.33 12.41
C ALA A 420 -18.74 10.69 12.12
N ASP A 421 -19.60 10.61 13.14
CA ASP A 421 -20.91 9.99 13.01
C ASP A 421 -21.90 10.97 12.38
N SER A 422 -22.39 10.65 11.18
CA SER A 422 -23.41 11.43 10.48
C SER A 422 -24.84 11.06 10.87
N GLY A 423 -25.04 9.93 11.55
CA GLY A 423 -26.33 9.50 12.09
C GLY A 423 -27.45 9.29 11.06
N CYS A 424 -27.10 9.20 9.76
CA CYS A 424 -28.05 9.26 8.65
C CYS A 424 -28.99 10.48 8.72
N ASP A 425 -28.56 11.59 9.32
CA ASP A 425 -29.36 12.79 9.54
C ASP A 425 -28.65 14.04 9.00
N GLY A 426 -29.40 14.99 8.43
CA GLY A 426 -28.82 16.19 7.83
C GLY A 426 -28.17 17.15 8.85
N THR A 427 -28.75 17.28 10.05
CA THR A 427 -28.20 18.17 11.10
C THR A 427 -26.96 17.56 11.75
N MET A 428 -27.03 16.25 12.00
CA MET A 428 -25.91 15.50 12.53
C MET A 428 -24.77 15.40 11.49
N GLY A 429 -25.09 15.16 10.21
CA GLY A 429 -24.14 15.22 9.09
C GLY A 429 -23.42 16.56 8.98
N ALA A 430 -24.12 17.69 9.14
CA ALA A 430 -23.48 19.01 9.19
C ALA A 430 -22.53 19.15 10.40
N THR A 431 -22.94 18.66 11.57
CA THR A 431 -22.12 18.69 12.79
C THR A 431 -20.87 17.81 12.68
N ALA A 432 -21.03 16.63 12.09
CA ALA A 432 -19.96 15.69 11.79
C ALA A 432 -18.96 16.30 10.79
N ALA A 433 -19.45 16.91 9.71
CA ALA A 433 -18.62 17.62 8.75
C ALA A 433 -17.81 18.74 9.42
N GLN A 434 -18.42 19.55 10.30
CA GLN A 434 -17.68 20.58 11.04
C GLN A 434 -16.55 19.97 11.89
N THR A 435 -16.78 18.81 12.51
CA THR A 435 -15.75 18.10 13.27
C THR A 435 -14.58 17.68 12.37
N LEU A 436 -14.85 17.24 11.15
CA LEU A 436 -13.82 16.86 10.17
C LEU A 436 -13.05 18.07 9.63
N VAL A 437 -13.72 19.20 9.40
CA VAL A 437 -13.08 20.49 9.07
C VAL A 437 -12.12 20.91 10.19
N ASP A 438 -12.59 20.88 11.44
CA ASP A 438 -11.80 21.27 12.61
C ASP A 438 -10.60 20.32 12.83
N ALA A 439 -10.73 19.06 12.45
CA ALA A 439 -9.65 18.07 12.50
C ALA A 439 -8.59 18.26 11.41
N GLY A 440 -8.86 19.08 10.39
CA GLY A 440 -7.98 19.35 9.25
C GLY A 440 -8.06 18.31 8.15
N ALA A 441 -9.24 17.72 7.90
CA ALA A 441 -9.44 16.80 6.79
C ALA A 441 -9.16 17.49 5.44
N TRP A 442 -8.38 16.84 4.58
CA TRP A 442 -8.08 17.33 3.22
C TRP A 442 -9.26 17.12 2.27
N GLY A 443 -9.92 15.97 2.38
CA GLY A 443 -11.14 15.57 1.68
C GLY A 443 -12.00 14.71 2.61
N VAL A 444 -13.29 14.62 2.32
CA VAL A 444 -14.24 13.84 3.12
C VAL A 444 -14.89 12.75 2.28
N VAL A 445 -14.95 11.55 2.82
CA VAL A 445 -15.65 10.39 2.26
C VAL A 445 -16.99 10.23 2.98
N GLY A 446 -18.04 9.91 2.21
CA GLY A 446 -19.40 9.75 2.73
C GLY A 446 -20.24 11.03 2.63
N ALA A 447 -21.39 11.13 3.31
CA ALA A 447 -22.03 10.06 4.10
C ALA A 447 -22.65 8.98 3.19
N ALA A 448 -23.21 7.92 3.79
CA ALA A 448 -23.99 6.95 3.02
C ALA A 448 -25.38 7.50 2.72
N CYS A 449 -26.07 8.07 3.72
CA CYS A 449 -27.40 8.62 3.54
C CYS A 449 -27.41 9.97 2.79
N SER A 450 -28.25 10.08 1.76
CA SER A 450 -28.34 11.29 0.93
C SER A 450 -28.61 12.56 1.75
N GLY A 451 -29.52 12.53 2.73
CA GLY A 451 -29.82 13.69 3.56
C GLY A 451 -28.65 14.11 4.46
N ALA A 452 -27.88 13.15 4.97
CA ALA A 452 -26.67 13.42 5.72
C ALA A 452 -25.57 14.03 4.84
N SER A 453 -25.42 13.52 3.61
CA SER A 453 -24.49 14.06 2.62
C SER A 453 -24.83 15.51 2.24
N GLN A 454 -26.11 15.84 2.05
CA GLN A 454 -26.55 17.22 1.79
C GLN A 454 -26.21 18.16 2.96
N GLY A 455 -26.50 17.72 4.19
CA GLY A 455 -26.19 18.49 5.39
C GLY A 455 -24.68 18.71 5.59
N ALA A 456 -23.88 17.67 5.34
CA ALA A 456 -22.42 17.74 5.37
C ALA A 456 -21.86 18.69 4.31
N ASN A 457 -22.32 18.60 3.07
CA ASN A 457 -21.82 19.41 1.96
C ASN A 457 -21.94 20.91 2.25
N ALA A 458 -23.04 21.35 2.88
CA ALA A 458 -23.22 22.76 3.24
C ALA A 458 -22.07 23.34 4.09
N ILE A 459 -21.41 22.50 4.89
CA ILE A 459 -20.24 22.87 5.69
C ILE A 459 -18.94 22.70 4.90
N LEU A 460 -18.78 21.57 4.21
CA LEU A 460 -17.56 21.21 3.47
C LEU A 460 -17.31 22.14 2.29
N ALA A 461 -18.34 22.46 1.52
CA ALA A 461 -18.28 23.41 0.40
C ALA A 461 -17.80 24.79 0.86
N ALA A 462 -18.31 25.28 1.99
CA ALA A 462 -17.87 26.57 2.56
C ALA A 462 -16.40 26.55 2.99
N ALA A 463 -15.86 25.38 3.32
CA ALA A 463 -14.45 25.15 3.63
C ALA A 463 -13.58 24.82 2.39
N ASN A 464 -14.17 24.70 1.19
CA ASN A 464 -13.52 24.21 -0.04
C ASN A 464 -12.92 22.79 0.11
N ILE A 465 -13.59 21.93 0.87
CA ILE A 465 -13.20 20.53 1.06
C ILE A 465 -14.13 19.65 0.20
N PRO A 466 -13.60 18.85 -0.74
CA PRO A 466 -14.42 17.99 -1.57
C PRO A 466 -15.01 16.83 -0.76
N GLN A 467 -16.18 16.37 -1.17
CA GLN A 467 -16.92 15.27 -0.57
C GLN A 467 -17.12 14.16 -1.60
N VAL A 468 -16.68 12.94 -1.32
CA VAL A 468 -16.88 11.76 -2.19
C VAL A 468 -17.77 10.76 -1.47
N SER A 469 -19.04 10.68 -1.84
CA SER A 469 -19.97 9.72 -1.24
C SER A 469 -19.83 8.33 -1.86
N TYR A 470 -19.92 7.32 -1.01
CA TYR A 470 -19.91 5.91 -1.38
C TYR A 470 -21.30 5.27 -1.48
N ALA A 471 -22.38 5.98 -1.12
CA ALA A 471 -23.74 5.41 -1.14
C ALA A 471 -24.91 6.42 -1.27
N SER A 472 -24.66 7.73 -1.37
CA SER A 472 -25.74 8.72 -1.51
C SER A 472 -26.25 8.84 -2.96
N THR A 473 -27.44 8.32 -3.21
CA THR A 473 -28.00 8.16 -4.55
C THR A 473 -29.03 9.23 -4.98
N SER A 474 -29.50 10.10 -4.07
CA SER A 474 -30.57 11.07 -4.38
C SER A 474 -30.25 11.94 -5.61
N PRO A 475 -31.20 12.15 -6.55
CA PRO A 475 -30.98 12.97 -7.76
C PRO A 475 -30.70 14.45 -7.44
N THR A 476 -31.10 14.90 -6.24
CA THR A 476 -30.87 16.28 -5.83
C THR A 476 -29.39 16.63 -5.70
N LEU A 477 -28.53 15.65 -5.39
CA LEU A 477 -27.08 15.81 -5.23
C LEU A 477 -26.36 16.05 -6.57
N GLU A 478 -27.03 15.89 -7.71
CA GLU A 478 -26.47 16.14 -9.05
C GLU A 478 -26.18 17.62 -9.34
N SER A 479 -26.72 18.52 -8.52
CA SER A 479 -26.62 19.97 -8.73
C SER A 479 -25.31 20.51 -8.18
N ASP A 480 -24.34 20.74 -9.05
CA ASP A 480 -23.06 21.40 -8.75
C ASP A 480 -23.23 22.83 -8.17
N GLU A 481 -24.32 23.52 -8.53
CA GLU A 481 -24.68 24.82 -7.94
C GLU A 481 -25.08 24.71 -6.46
N ASN A 482 -25.84 23.68 -6.09
CA ASN A 482 -26.34 23.52 -4.73
C ASN A 482 -25.38 22.71 -3.84
N TYR A 483 -24.62 21.80 -4.44
CA TYR A 483 -23.69 20.89 -3.77
C TYR A 483 -22.29 20.93 -4.43
N PRO A 484 -21.62 22.10 -4.46
CA PRO A 484 -20.31 22.22 -5.09
C PRO A 484 -19.28 21.32 -4.38
N GLY A 485 -18.37 20.74 -5.17
CA GLY A 485 -17.37 19.80 -4.68
C GLY A 485 -17.93 18.47 -4.17
N PHE A 486 -19.20 18.15 -4.44
CA PHE A 486 -19.76 16.82 -4.20
C PHE A 486 -19.46 15.89 -5.38
N PHE A 487 -19.04 14.67 -5.05
CA PHE A 487 -18.80 13.57 -5.97
C PHE A 487 -19.42 12.30 -5.39
N ARG A 488 -19.73 11.33 -6.24
CA ARG A 488 -20.13 10.00 -5.77
C ARG A 488 -19.66 8.89 -6.69
N VAL A 489 -19.30 7.77 -6.07
CA VAL A 489 -18.88 6.56 -6.78
C VAL A 489 -20.03 5.58 -7.01
N VAL A 490 -21.24 5.94 -6.55
CA VAL A 490 -22.49 5.22 -6.82
C VAL A 490 -23.35 5.95 -7.86
N PRO A 491 -24.13 5.24 -8.67
CA PRO A 491 -25.04 5.88 -9.62
C PRO A 491 -26.17 6.67 -8.97
N SER A 492 -26.75 7.60 -9.73
CA SER A 492 -27.96 8.33 -9.34
C SER A 492 -29.22 7.48 -9.35
N ASP A 493 -30.11 7.74 -8.38
CA ASP A 493 -31.50 7.31 -8.40
C ASP A 493 -32.28 7.87 -9.61
N ALA A 494 -31.78 8.92 -10.27
CA ALA A 494 -32.36 9.42 -11.52
C ALA A 494 -32.36 8.33 -12.61
N TYR A 495 -31.31 7.50 -12.60
CA TYR A 495 -31.22 6.34 -13.47
C TYR A 495 -32.02 5.18 -12.89
N GLN A 496 -31.81 4.82 -11.62
CA GLN A 496 -32.45 3.64 -11.02
C GLN A 496 -33.99 3.72 -11.03
N GLY A 497 -34.55 4.89 -10.70
CA GLY A 497 -36.00 5.10 -10.71
C GLY A 497 -36.59 4.96 -12.11
N SER A 498 -35.85 5.42 -13.13
CA SER A 498 -36.24 5.24 -14.53
C SER A 498 -36.19 3.77 -14.96
N VAL A 499 -35.12 3.06 -14.57
CA VAL A 499 -34.97 1.62 -14.83
C VAL A 499 -36.09 0.82 -14.17
N MET A 500 -36.40 1.09 -12.91
CA MET A 500 -37.47 0.38 -12.21
C MET A 500 -38.85 0.68 -12.80
N ALA A 501 -39.10 1.89 -13.28
CA ALA A 501 -40.33 2.20 -14.01
C ALA A 501 -40.45 1.38 -15.31
N GLU A 502 -39.35 1.24 -16.07
CA GLU A 502 -39.29 0.38 -17.26
C GLU A 502 -39.50 -1.11 -16.93
N VAL A 503 -38.91 -1.59 -15.83
CA VAL A 503 -39.08 -2.97 -15.34
C VAL A 503 -40.55 -3.25 -15.00
N VAL A 504 -41.17 -2.41 -14.18
CA VAL A 504 -42.55 -2.58 -13.72
C VAL A 504 -43.52 -2.54 -14.91
N ALA A 505 -43.35 -1.58 -15.83
CA ALA A 505 -44.16 -1.49 -17.03
C ALA A 505 -43.91 -2.67 -17.99
N GLY A 506 -42.66 -3.12 -18.12
CA GLY A 506 -42.26 -4.27 -18.94
C GLY A 506 -42.84 -5.59 -18.46
N ASP A 507 -43.01 -5.75 -17.15
CA ASP A 507 -43.67 -6.90 -16.52
C ASP A 507 -45.21 -6.83 -16.63
N GLY A 508 -45.75 -5.71 -17.14
CA GLY A 508 -47.16 -5.54 -17.46
C GLY A 508 -48.01 -4.92 -16.36
N TYR A 509 -47.39 -4.37 -15.31
CA TYR A 509 -48.09 -3.69 -14.22
C TYR A 509 -48.36 -2.23 -14.57
N THR A 510 -49.57 -1.75 -14.24
CA THR A 510 -50.08 -0.44 -14.67
C THR A 510 -50.85 0.30 -13.58
N ASN A 511 -50.95 -0.26 -12.37
CA ASN A 511 -51.68 0.35 -11.25
C ASN A 511 -50.88 0.17 -9.95
N VAL A 512 -49.76 0.88 -9.88
CA VAL A 512 -48.67 0.67 -8.91
C VAL A 512 -48.89 1.49 -7.64
N ALA A 513 -48.73 0.87 -6.47
CA ALA A 513 -48.61 1.58 -5.20
C ALA A 513 -47.15 2.00 -4.99
N VAL A 514 -46.90 3.27 -4.68
CA VAL A 514 -45.56 3.78 -4.41
C VAL A 514 -45.44 4.08 -2.92
N PHE A 515 -44.63 3.30 -2.22
CA PHE A 515 -44.33 3.49 -0.80
C PHE A 515 -42.90 3.98 -0.65
N HIS A 516 -42.69 5.09 0.04
CA HIS A 516 -41.35 5.66 0.13
C HIS A 516 -41.09 6.35 1.46
N MET A 517 -39.85 6.32 1.91
CA MET A 517 -39.42 7.20 3.00
C MET A 517 -39.53 8.67 2.54
N VAL A 518 -39.82 9.57 3.48
CA VAL A 518 -39.92 11.01 3.19
C VAL A 518 -38.56 11.72 3.17
N ASN A 519 -37.48 11.00 3.46
CA ASN A 519 -36.11 11.51 3.37
C ASN A 519 -35.65 11.72 1.91
N ALA A 520 -34.47 12.35 1.74
CA ALA A 520 -33.95 12.74 0.44
C ALA A 520 -33.71 11.57 -0.54
N TYR A 521 -33.40 10.37 -0.02
CA TYR A 521 -33.25 9.15 -0.81
C TYR A 521 -34.63 8.64 -1.24
N GLY A 522 -35.51 8.36 -0.27
CA GLY A 522 -36.84 7.81 -0.50
C GLY A 522 -37.68 8.64 -1.45
N ALA A 523 -37.77 9.95 -1.18
CA ALA A 523 -38.53 10.87 -2.02
C ALA A 523 -37.90 11.03 -3.41
N GLY A 524 -36.57 11.11 -3.51
CA GLY A 524 -35.87 11.30 -4.79
C GLY A 524 -36.10 10.15 -5.77
N LEU A 525 -35.88 8.91 -5.32
CA LEU A 525 -36.09 7.73 -6.16
C LEU A 525 -37.57 7.54 -6.53
N ALA A 526 -38.49 7.77 -5.57
CA ALA A 526 -39.92 7.69 -5.81
C ALA A 526 -40.41 8.73 -6.83
N ASP A 527 -39.94 9.98 -6.73
CA ASP A 527 -40.31 11.04 -7.66
C ASP A 527 -39.83 10.73 -9.08
N THR A 528 -38.60 10.25 -9.25
CA THR A 528 -38.09 9.78 -10.56
C THR A 528 -38.93 8.63 -11.10
N PHE A 529 -39.23 7.62 -10.28
CA PHE A 529 -40.06 6.49 -10.69
C PHE A 529 -41.45 6.96 -11.16
N VAL A 530 -42.14 7.79 -10.37
CA VAL A 530 -43.48 8.33 -10.70
C VAL A 530 -43.44 9.19 -11.96
N GLN A 531 -42.38 9.99 -12.14
CA GLN A 531 -42.18 10.79 -13.34
C GLN A 531 -42.03 9.93 -14.60
N THR A 532 -41.29 8.82 -14.51
CA THR A 532 -41.00 7.94 -15.65
C THR A 532 -42.17 6.99 -15.95
N ILE A 533 -42.79 6.37 -14.94
CA ILE A 533 -43.92 5.45 -15.13
C ILE A 533 -45.21 6.20 -15.51
N GLY A 534 -45.33 7.48 -15.15
CA GLY A 534 -46.52 8.29 -15.36
C GLY A 534 -47.51 8.19 -14.20
N SER A 535 -47.94 9.35 -13.68
CA SER A 535 -48.87 9.47 -12.55
C SER A 535 -50.22 8.75 -12.75
N GLU A 536 -50.62 8.52 -13.99
CA GLU A 536 -51.82 7.77 -14.36
C GLU A 536 -51.73 6.27 -14.05
N ASN A 537 -50.50 5.74 -13.89
CA ASN A 537 -50.23 4.35 -13.54
C ASN A 537 -49.99 4.18 -12.02
N VAL A 538 -50.18 5.23 -11.22
CA VAL A 538 -50.00 5.21 -9.77
C VAL A 538 -51.35 5.22 -9.07
N CYS A 539 -51.70 4.12 -8.40
CA CYS A 539 -52.97 3.96 -7.69
C CYS A 539 -52.97 4.69 -6.33
N THR A 540 -51.81 4.73 -5.67
CA THR A 540 -51.60 5.39 -4.38
C THR A 540 -50.11 5.69 -4.23
N GLN A 541 -49.78 6.85 -3.67
CA GLN A 541 -48.41 7.21 -3.30
C GLN A 541 -48.45 7.65 -1.84
N VAL A 542 -47.68 6.98 -1.00
CA VAL A 542 -47.68 7.22 0.45
C VAL A 542 -46.24 7.33 0.94
N GLY A 543 -45.93 8.47 1.54
CA GLY A 543 -44.69 8.70 2.26
C GLY A 543 -44.80 8.29 3.73
N TYR A 544 -43.72 7.76 4.32
CA TYR A 544 -43.59 7.57 5.77
C TYR A 544 -42.26 8.10 6.30
N ASP A 545 -42.25 8.41 7.60
CA ASP A 545 -41.06 8.85 8.33
C ASP A 545 -40.40 7.62 8.98
N GLU A 546 -39.22 7.25 8.50
CA GLU A 546 -38.44 6.08 8.92
C GLU A 546 -37.98 6.14 10.39
N GLN A 547 -38.02 7.31 11.02
CA GLN A 547 -37.60 7.49 12.40
C GLN A 547 -38.76 7.34 13.39
N THR A 548 -39.99 7.60 12.95
CA THR A 548 -41.15 7.74 13.84
C THR A 548 -42.32 6.82 13.50
N GLN A 549 -42.41 6.34 12.26
CA GLN A 549 -43.52 5.51 11.81
C GLN A 549 -43.14 4.03 11.74
N VAL A 550 -43.64 3.26 12.72
CA VAL A 550 -43.45 1.80 12.81
C VAL A 550 -44.69 1.00 12.41
N ASP A 551 -45.82 1.68 12.18
CA ASP A 551 -47.08 1.06 11.75
C ASP A 551 -47.32 1.42 10.28
N HIS A 552 -47.27 0.41 9.41
CA HIS A 552 -47.47 0.54 7.97
C HIS A 552 -48.87 0.08 7.53
N SER A 553 -49.75 -0.30 8.46
CA SER A 553 -51.04 -0.93 8.14
C SER A 553 -51.95 -0.04 7.28
N ALA A 554 -52.03 1.26 7.59
CA ALA A 554 -52.86 2.19 6.83
C ALA A 554 -52.34 2.43 5.40
N MET A 555 -51.02 2.38 5.21
CA MET A 555 -50.36 2.52 3.92
C MET A 555 -50.63 1.28 3.06
N VAL A 556 -50.43 0.09 3.62
CA VAL A 556 -50.74 -1.18 2.93
C VAL A 556 -52.23 -1.26 2.59
N GLN A 557 -53.11 -0.86 3.51
CA GLN A 557 -54.55 -0.84 3.26
C GLN A 557 -54.92 0.09 2.10
N SER A 558 -54.20 1.21 1.91
CA SER A 558 -54.46 2.10 0.76
C SER A 558 -54.13 1.42 -0.57
N ALA A 559 -53.13 0.55 -0.64
CA ALA A 559 -52.86 -0.22 -1.85
C ALA A 559 -53.99 -1.21 -2.16
N ILE A 560 -54.51 -1.89 -1.13
CA ILE A 560 -55.63 -2.82 -1.26
C ILE A 560 -56.92 -2.09 -1.69
N ASP A 561 -57.25 -0.98 -1.01
CA ASP A 561 -58.47 -0.20 -1.27
C ASP A 561 -58.50 0.40 -2.69
N ASN A 562 -57.32 0.77 -3.22
CA ASN A 562 -57.18 1.29 -4.58
C ASN A 562 -56.97 0.20 -5.64
N ASN A 563 -57.06 -1.08 -5.26
CA ASN A 563 -56.88 -2.24 -6.15
C ASN A 563 -55.55 -2.20 -6.92
N CYS A 564 -54.47 -1.82 -6.24
CA CYS A 564 -53.15 -1.77 -6.84
C CYS A 564 -52.72 -3.16 -7.30
N ASP A 565 -52.11 -3.25 -8.49
CA ASP A 565 -51.64 -4.51 -9.08
C ASP A 565 -50.21 -4.86 -8.67
N SER A 566 -49.47 -3.88 -8.15
CA SER A 566 -48.08 -3.99 -7.73
C SER A 566 -47.73 -2.91 -6.70
N VAL A 567 -46.61 -3.09 -6.00
CA VAL A 567 -46.00 -2.12 -5.09
C VAL A 567 -44.57 -1.85 -5.57
N PHE A 568 -44.18 -0.58 -5.66
CA PHE A 568 -42.77 -0.17 -5.70
C PHE A 568 -42.43 0.50 -4.36
N MET A 569 -41.49 -0.07 -3.62
CA MET A 569 -41.05 0.46 -2.33
C MET A 569 -39.63 1.02 -2.37
N VAL A 570 -39.46 2.19 -1.76
CA VAL A 570 -38.16 2.80 -1.48
C VAL A 570 -37.98 2.90 0.03
N SER A 571 -37.20 1.99 0.58
CA SER A 571 -37.12 1.72 2.01
C SER A 571 -35.73 1.21 2.38
N TYR A 572 -35.33 1.41 3.64
CA TYR A 572 -34.20 0.69 4.22
C TYR A 572 -34.64 -0.71 4.67
N ALA A 573 -33.70 -1.65 4.79
CA ALA A 573 -33.99 -3.05 5.02
C ALA A 573 -34.96 -3.33 6.19
N ALA A 574 -34.80 -2.65 7.33
CA ALA A 574 -35.68 -2.85 8.49
C ALA A 574 -37.15 -2.49 8.21
N ASP A 575 -37.38 -1.32 7.61
CA ASP A 575 -38.73 -0.85 7.27
C ASP A 575 -39.28 -1.65 6.08
N GLY A 576 -38.42 -2.03 5.12
CA GLY A 576 -38.79 -2.83 3.96
C GLY A 576 -39.31 -4.20 4.37
N ALA A 577 -38.60 -4.87 5.29
CA ALA A 577 -39.04 -6.10 5.92
C ALA A 577 -40.42 -5.95 6.58
N ALA A 578 -40.62 -4.89 7.39
CA ALA A 578 -41.89 -4.63 8.06
C ALA A 578 -43.04 -4.36 7.08
N ILE A 579 -42.79 -3.62 6.00
CA ILE A 579 -43.78 -3.34 4.95
C ILE A 579 -44.16 -4.62 4.19
N ILE A 580 -43.19 -5.48 3.87
CA ILE A 580 -43.43 -6.77 3.20
C ILE A 580 -44.29 -7.68 4.09
N GLU A 581 -43.99 -7.77 5.38
CA GLU A 581 -44.80 -8.55 6.34
C GLU A 581 -46.22 -8.01 6.48
N GLU A 582 -46.39 -6.69 6.47
CA GLU A 582 -47.70 -6.07 6.55
C GLU A 582 -48.52 -6.30 5.27
N LEU A 583 -47.88 -6.25 4.09
CA LEU A 583 -48.48 -6.61 2.80
C LEU A 583 -49.01 -8.05 2.82
N GLU A 584 -48.22 -9.00 3.30
CA GLU A 584 -48.64 -10.40 3.45
C GLU A 584 -49.77 -10.54 4.48
N THR A 585 -49.64 -9.87 5.63
CA THR A 585 -50.63 -9.93 6.72
C THR A 585 -52.02 -9.45 6.28
N GLN A 586 -52.08 -8.42 5.43
CA GLN A 586 -53.34 -7.92 4.87
C GLN A 586 -53.80 -8.66 3.60
N GLY A 587 -53.00 -9.61 3.10
CA GLY A 587 -53.33 -10.43 1.93
C GLY A 587 -53.23 -9.67 0.60
N PHE A 588 -52.27 -8.74 0.48
CA PHE A 588 -51.95 -8.12 -0.80
C PHE A 588 -51.37 -9.18 -1.76
N SER A 589 -51.92 -9.27 -2.97
CA SER A 589 -51.55 -10.31 -3.94
C SER A 589 -50.81 -9.76 -5.17
N GLY A 590 -50.46 -8.49 -5.18
CA GLY A 590 -49.73 -7.86 -6.28
C GLY A 590 -48.24 -8.13 -6.22
N GLN A 591 -47.53 -7.84 -7.31
CA GLN A 591 -46.08 -7.99 -7.35
C GLN A 591 -45.39 -6.90 -6.52
N ILE A 592 -44.33 -7.27 -5.82
CA ILE A 592 -43.53 -6.35 -5.02
C ILE A 592 -42.22 -6.06 -5.76
N TYR A 593 -41.93 -4.75 -5.88
CA TYR A 593 -40.72 -4.18 -6.43
C TYR A 593 -40.03 -3.29 -5.39
N GLY A 594 -38.71 -3.16 -5.46
CA GLY A 594 -38.00 -2.17 -4.64
C GLY A 594 -36.69 -1.64 -5.22
N GLY A 595 -36.18 -0.62 -4.54
CA GLY A 595 -34.86 -0.05 -4.80
C GLY A 595 -33.72 -0.84 -4.15
N ASP A 596 -32.55 -0.21 -4.13
CA ASP A 596 -31.31 -0.75 -3.60
C ASP A 596 -31.33 -0.96 -2.08
N GLY A 597 -32.10 -0.17 -1.33
CA GLY A 597 -32.24 -0.30 0.12
C GLY A 597 -32.85 -1.62 0.62
N ILE A 598 -33.43 -2.44 -0.27
CA ILE A 598 -33.93 -3.79 0.05
C ILE A 598 -33.29 -4.89 -0.83
N ALA A 599 -32.28 -4.57 -1.65
CA ALA A 599 -31.74 -5.47 -2.67
C ALA A 599 -30.60 -6.38 -2.15
N GLU A 600 -30.78 -6.95 -0.97
CA GLU A 600 -29.76 -7.72 -0.26
C GLU A 600 -30.35 -8.85 0.60
N GLU A 601 -29.61 -9.95 0.76
CA GLU A 601 -30.08 -11.17 1.44
C GLU A 601 -30.33 -10.97 2.94
N GLY A 602 -29.60 -10.05 3.56
CA GLY A 602 -29.73 -9.68 4.97
C GLY A 602 -31.11 -9.13 5.33
N LEU A 603 -31.89 -8.64 4.35
CA LEU A 603 -33.29 -8.26 4.52
C LEU A 603 -34.10 -9.33 5.26
N GLY A 604 -33.89 -10.61 4.90
CA GLY A 604 -34.61 -11.73 5.49
C GLY A 604 -34.27 -12.02 6.94
N SER A 605 -33.14 -11.51 7.44
CA SER A 605 -32.73 -11.69 8.85
C SER A 605 -33.60 -10.89 9.83
N GLY A 606 -34.25 -9.83 9.35
CA GLY A 606 -35.17 -9.00 10.13
C GLY A 606 -36.61 -9.50 10.17
N MET A 607 -36.95 -10.53 9.38
CA MET A 607 -38.32 -10.98 9.18
C MET A 607 -38.69 -12.17 10.07
N ALA A 608 -39.93 -12.18 10.56
CA ALA A 608 -40.58 -13.29 11.24
C ALA A 608 -40.88 -14.46 10.28
N ASP A 609 -41.24 -14.17 9.03
CA ASP A 609 -41.39 -15.16 7.96
C ASP A 609 -40.74 -14.67 6.67
N ASN A 610 -39.50 -15.10 6.46
CA ASN A 610 -38.73 -14.74 5.27
C ASN A 610 -39.15 -15.52 4.00
N SER A 611 -40.10 -16.46 4.07
CA SER A 611 -40.63 -17.14 2.86
C SER A 611 -41.40 -16.19 1.94
N THR A 612 -41.91 -15.09 2.50
CA THR A 612 -42.62 -14.01 1.79
C THR A 612 -41.72 -13.20 0.85
N LEU A 613 -40.40 -13.33 0.98
CA LEU A 613 -39.45 -12.71 0.06
C LEU A 613 -39.46 -13.34 -1.33
N SER A 614 -39.89 -14.61 -1.46
CA SER A 614 -39.81 -15.32 -2.74
C SER A 614 -40.59 -14.58 -3.84
N GLY A 615 -39.89 -14.26 -4.93
CA GLY A 615 -40.45 -13.57 -6.09
C GLY A 615 -40.45 -12.04 -5.99
N ILE A 616 -40.02 -11.44 -4.88
CA ILE A 616 -39.82 -9.98 -4.79
C ILE A 616 -38.67 -9.58 -5.72
N ILE A 617 -38.86 -8.48 -6.46
CA ILE A 617 -37.87 -7.98 -7.42
C ILE A 617 -37.30 -6.67 -6.89
N ALA A 618 -35.99 -6.55 -6.78
CA ALA A 618 -35.34 -5.29 -6.41
C ALA A 618 -34.27 -4.93 -7.43
N SER A 619 -33.74 -3.71 -7.34
CA SER A 619 -32.58 -3.33 -8.14
C SER A 619 -31.45 -2.78 -7.28
N LYS A 620 -30.21 -3.00 -7.70
CA LYS A 620 -29.03 -2.36 -7.14
C LYS A 620 -28.01 -2.04 -8.23
N PRO A 621 -27.12 -1.06 -8.02
CA PRO A 621 -26.01 -0.81 -8.93
C PRO A 621 -25.26 -2.11 -9.27
N HIS A 622 -24.87 -2.26 -10.53
CA HIS A 622 -24.13 -3.42 -11.01
C HIS A 622 -23.15 -3.02 -12.09
N ASN A 623 -21.94 -3.55 -12.02
CA ASN A 623 -20.98 -3.48 -13.11
C ASN A 623 -21.01 -4.80 -13.90
N PRO A 624 -21.46 -4.80 -15.17
CA PRO A 624 -21.54 -6.00 -15.99
C PRO A 624 -20.16 -6.50 -16.47
N ASN A 625 -19.11 -5.70 -16.29
CA ASN A 625 -17.77 -6.11 -16.65
C ASN A 625 -17.19 -7.08 -15.61
N PRO A 626 -16.34 -8.05 -16.03
CA PRO A 626 -15.59 -8.88 -15.10
C PRO A 626 -14.84 -8.02 -14.08
N MET A 627 -14.80 -8.47 -12.82
CA MET A 627 -14.05 -7.80 -11.77
C MET A 627 -12.59 -7.59 -12.22
N GLY A 628 -12.13 -6.34 -12.12
CA GLY A 628 -10.74 -5.99 -12.35
C GLY A 628 -9.83 -6.54 -11.24
N THR A 629 -8.51 -6.43 -11.43
CA THR A 629 -7.53 -6.93 -10.46
C THR A 629 -7.67 -6.27 -9.09
N VAL A 630 -7.94 -4.95 -9.05
CA VAL A 630 -8.23 -4.22 -7.80
C VAL A 630 -9.48 -4.78 -7.12
N GLY A 631 -10.55 -5.01 -7.88
CA GLY A 631 -11.77 -5.66 -7.38
C GLY A 631 -11.53 -7.06 -6.81
N MET A 632 -10.74 -7.89 -7.48
CA MET A 632 -10.39 -9.23 -6.97
C MET A 632 -9.56 -9.16 -5.67
N LEU A 633 -8.58 -8.25 -5.61
CA LEU A 633 -7.79 -8.04 -4.39
C LEU A 633 -8.69 -7.58 -3.24
N PHE A 634 -9.50 -6.55 -3.48
CA PHE A 634 -10.44 -6.03 -2.49
C PHE A 634 -11.40 -7.12 -2.01
N ALA A 635 -12.01 -7.87 -2.93
CA ALA A 635 -12.94 -8.95 -2.56
C ALA A 635 -12.27 -10.01 -1.69
N SER A 636 -11.01 -10.38 -1.98
CA SER A 636 -10.23 -11.30 -1.14
C SER A 636 -10.04 -10.75 0.29
N LEU A 637 -9.58 -9.49 0.41
CA LEU A 637 -9.34 -8.84 1.70
C LEU A 637 -10.64 -8.60 2.48
N CYS A 638 -11.70 -8.21 1.78
CA CYS A 638 -13.02 -7.97 2.35
C CYS A 638 -13.64 -9.27 2.87
N ASN A 639 -13.53 -10.38 2.12
CA ASN A 639 -14.00 -11.70 2.56
C ASN A 639 -13.26 -12.24 3.80
N ALA A 640 -12.02 -11.81 4.03
CA ALA A 640 -11.27 -12.13 5.24
C ALA A 640 -11.72 -11.33 6.47
N ASN A 641 -12.52 -10.27 6.29
CA ASN A 641 -13.08 -9.45 7.35
C ASN A 641 -14.61 -9.61 7.41
N PRO A 642 -15.17 -10.29 8.44
CA PRO A 642 -16.60 -10.54 8.50
C PRO A 642 -17.48 -9.30 8.36
N ALA A 643 -17.07 -8.17 8.95
CA ALA A 643 -17.84 -6.93 8.86
C ALA A 643 -17.88 -6.37 7.43
N CYS A 644 -16.79 -6.55 6.67
CA CYS A 644 -16.74 -6.14 5.27
C CYS A 644 -17.54 -7.10 4.37
N ALA A 645 -17.37 -8.41 4.58
CA ALA A 645 -18.03 -9.45 3.80
C ALA A 645 -19.57 -9.35 3.89
N ASP A 646 -20.08 -9.07 5.08
CA ASP A 646 -21.52 -8.90 5.34
C ASP A 646 -22.01 -7.47 5.03
N GLY A 647 -21.11 -6.57 4.61
CA GLY A 647 -21.41 -5.16 4.38
C GLY A 647 -21.94 -4.86 2.99
N ILE A 648 -22.73 -3.78 2.87
CA ILE A 648 -23.14 -3.18 1.60
C ILE A 648 -22.24 -2.01 1.23
N TYR A 649 -22.17 -1.65 -0.05
CA TYR A 649 -21.34 -0.55 -0.59
C TYR A 649 -19.87 -0.56 -0.13
N THR A 650 -19.33 -1.73 0.20
CA THR A 650 -17.97 -1.84 0.77
C THR A 650 -16.91 -1.59 -0.31
N ALA A 651 -17.13 -2.04 -1.54
CA ALA A 651 -16.25 -1.74 -2.66
C ALA A 651 -16.22 -0.23 -2.99
N GLU A 652 -17.38 0.41 -2.90
CA GLU A 652 -17.56 1.85 -3.12
C GLU A 652 -16.93 2.67 -1.99
N ALA A 653 -17.05 2.24 -0.74
CA ALA A 653 -16.36 2.88 0.39
C ALA A 653 -14.84 2.79 0.23
N PHE A 654 -14.33 1.66 -0.25
CA PHE A 654 -12.92 1.49 -0.60
C PHE A 654 -12.51 2.44 -1.74
N ASP A 655 -13.30 2.54 -2.81
CA ASP A 655 -12.99 3.41 -3.95
C ASP A 655 -13.03 4.89 -3.58
N ALA A 656 -14.00 5.32 -2.76
CA ALA A 656 -14.07 6.71 -2.33
C ALA A 656 -12.86 7.12 -1.48
N VAL A 657 -12.40 6.26 -0.57
CA VAL A 657 -11.19 6.51 0.24
C VAL A 657 -9.93 6.56 -0.62
N THR A 658 -9.76 5.58 -1.52
CA THR A 658 -8.57 5.53 -2.39
C THR A 658 -8.51 6.71 -3.36
N ILE A 659 -9.65 7.13 -3.94
CA ILE A 659 -9.75 8.35 -4.76
C ILE A 659 -9.33 9.58 -3.96
N VAL A 660 -9.86 9.77 -2.74
CA VAL A 660 -9.51 10.95 -1.91
C VAL A 660 -8.03 10.93 -1.52
N ALA A 661 -7.49 9.77 -1.13
CA ALA A 661 -6.08 9.63 -0.78
C ALA A 661 -5.16 9.98 -1.96
N PHE A 662 -5.45 9.46 -3.14
CA PHE A 662 -4.60 9.65 -4.32
C PHE A 662 -4.75 11.05 -4.91
N ALA A 663 -5.94 11.65 -4.80
CA ALA A 663 -6.15 13.05 -5.12
C ALA A 663 -5.31 13.96 -4.20
N ALA A 664 -5.27 13.67 -2.90
CA ALA A 664 -4.43 14.40 -1.96
C ALA A 664 -2.94 14.27 -2.27
N PHE A 665 -2.50 13.04 -2.56
CA PHE A 665 -1.13 12.76 -2.98
C PHE A 665 -0.76 13.55 -4.25
N THR A 666 -1.63 13.54 -5.26
CA THR A 666 -1.45 14.29 -6.52
C THR A 666 -1.37 15.79 -6.28
N ALA A 667 -2.20 16.33 -5.38
CA ALA A 667 -2.20 17.75 -5.04
C ALA A 667 -0.92 18.17 -4.29
N LEU A 668 -0.36 17.31 -3.43
CA LEU A 668 0.93 17.56 -2.78
C LEU A 668 2.08 17.64 -3.78
N ALA A 669 2.05 16.82 -4.83
CA ALA A 669 3.04 16.82 -5.91
C ALA A 669 2.82 17.94 -6.95
N THR A 670 1.66 18.61 -6.96
CA THR A 670 1.27 19.55 -8.03
C THR A 670 0.90 20.93 -7.46
N PRO A 671 1.83 21.92 -7.48
CA PRO A 671 1.57 23.25 -6.97
C PRO A 671 0.34 23.92 -7.59
N ASN A 672 -0.55 24.45 -6.74
CA ASN A 672 -1.79 25.15 -7.08
C ASN A 672 -2.95 24.29 -7.62
N LEU A 673 -2.85 22.96 -7.59
CA LEU A 673 -4.00 22.09 -7.87
C LEU A 673 -5.00 22.18 -6.70
N THR A 674 -6.26 22.53 -6.99
CA THR A 674 -7.31 22.53 -5.94
C THR A 674 -7.73 21.11 -5.61
N ALA A 675 -8.19 20.87 -4.38
CA ALA A 675 -8.63 19.54 -3.94
C ALA A 675 -9.77 18.99 -4.81
N GLU A 676 -10.72 19.83 -5.21
CA GLU A 676 -11.81 19.47 -6.12
C GLU A 676 -11.30 19.03 -7.50
N LEU A 677 -10.35 19.76 -8.10
CA LEU A 677 -9.77 19.38 -9.39
C LEU A 677 -8.92 18.12 -9.28
N ALA A 678 -8.25 17.92 -8.14
CA ALA A 678 -7.52 16.69 -7.87
C ALA A 678 -8.47 15.49 -7.80
N VAL A 679 -9.57 15.58 -7.05
CA VAL A 679 -10.58 14.51 -6.96
C VAL A 679 -11.21 14.23 -8.33
N MET A 680 -11.61 15.29 -9.05
CA MET A 680 -12.16 15.18 -10.40
C MET A 680 -11.18 14.46 -11.34
N GLY A 681 -9.90 14.86 -11.32
CA GLY A 681 -8.86 14.29 -12.18
C GLY A 681 -8.51 12.85 -11.84
N THR A 682 -8.37 12.53 -10.55
CA THR A 682 -8.10 11.17 -10.06
C THR A 682 -9.24 10.22 -10.42
N GLY A 683 -10.49 10.68 -10.32
CA GLY A 683 -11.67 9.89 -10.67
C GLY A 683 -11.93 9.73 -12.18
N GLN A 684 -11.10 10.29 -13.08
CA GLN A 684 -11.26 10.06 -14.52
C GLN A 684 -10.65 8.71 -14.92
N GLY A 685 -11.50 7.73 -15.24
CA GLY A 685 -11.06 6.39 -15.64
C GLY A 685 -10.43 5.60 -14.49
N TRP A 686 -10.83 5.89 -13.26
CA TRP A 686 -10.35 5.20 -12.06
C TRP A 686 -10.73 3.73 -12.12
N ASN A 687 -9.75 2.83 -11.99
CA ASN A 687 -9.97 1.39 -11.95
C ASN A 687 -10.12 0.93 -10.50
N GLY A 688 -11.35 0.94 -10.00
CA GLY A 688 -11.68 0.66 -8.60
C GLY A 688 -12.11 -0.77 -8.30
N ALA A 689 -12.41 -1.02 -7.03
CA ALA A 689 -12.97 -2.26 -6.54
C ALA A 689 -14.43 -2.47 -7.02
N SER A 690 -15.22 -1.40 -7.09
CA SER A 690 -16.60 -1.39 -7.59
C SER A 690 -16.68 -1.37 -9.13
N GLY A 691 -15.56 -1.06 -9.79
CA GLY A 691 -15.48 -0.96 -11.23
C GLY A 691 -14.74 0.27 -11.72
N THR A 692 -14.88 0.54 -13.02
CA THR A 692 -14.34 1.77 -13.60
C THR A 692 -15.23 2.96 -13.23
N ILE A 693 -14.64 3.97 -12.62
CA ILE A 693 -15.30 5.22 -12.24
C ILE A 693 -14.83 6.32 -13.19
N SER A 694 -15.74 7.18 -13.63
CA SER A 694 -15.44 8.37 -14.43
C SER A 694 -16.41 9.48 -14.06
N PHE A 695 -15.91 10.48 -13.32
CA PHE A 695 -16.74 11.59 -12.89
C PHE A 695 -17.18 12.45 -14.07
N LEU A 696 -18.46 12.74 -14.13
CA LEU A 696 -19.04 13.81 -14.93
C LEU A 696 -18.66 15.17 -14.34
N THR A 697 -18.90 16.23 -15.09
CA THR A 697 -18.54 17.60 -14.65
C THR A 697 -19.23 18.03 -13.36
N ASN A 698 -20.38 17.44 -13.04
CA ASN A 698 -21.13 17.67 -11.81
C ASN A 698 -20.77 16.69 -10.68
N GLY A 699 -19.70 15.89 -10.83
CA GLY A 699 -19.22 14.94 -9.82
C GLY A 699 -19.93 13.59 -9.79
N ASP A 700 -20.95 13.42 -10.63
CA ASP A 700 -21.71 12.19 -10.79
C ASP A 700 -20.99 11.13 -11.63
N ILE A 701 -21.56 9.93 -11.71
CA ILE A 701 -21.12 8.89 -12.64
C ILE A 701 -22.26 8.41 -13.52
N ILE A 702 -21.93 7.95 -14.73
CA ILE A 702 -22.85 7.18 -15.55
C ILE A 702 -22.88 5.76 -14.98
N PRO A 703 -24.05 5.17 -14.66
CA PRO A 703 -24.13 3.79 -14.22
C PRO A 703 -23.53 2.85 -15.27
N ALA A 704 -22.65 1.93 -14.83
CA ALA A 704 -22.24 0.79 -15.65
C ALA A 704 -23.42 -0.14 -15.94
N GLY A 705 -24.36 -0.21 -15.00
CA GLY A 705 -25.61 -0.95 -15.10
C GLY A 705 -26.32 -1.08 -13.75
N PHE A 706 -27.47 -1.75 -13.78
CA PHE A 706 -28.22 -2.17 -12.59
C PHE A 706 -28.51 -3.65 -12.67
N CYS A 707 -28.29 -4.36 -11.57
CA CYS A 707 -28.82 -5.69 -11.36
C CYS A 707 -30.30 -5.53 -11.00
N ILE A 708 -31.16 -6.28 -11.67
CA ILE A 708 -32.58 -6.41 -11.36
C ILE A 708 -32.74 -7.84 -10.84
N GLY A 709 -32.61 -7.97 -9.51
CA GLY A 709 -32.56 -9.25 -8.84
C GLY A 709 -33.93 -9.70 -8.36
N GLU A 710 -34.10 -11.01 -8.28
CA GLU A 710 -35.27 -11.66 -7.74
C GLU A 710 -34.87 -12.47 -6.51
N PHE A 711 -35.63 -12.32 -5.44
CA PHE A 711 -35.45 -13.11 -4.24
C PHE A 711 -35.98 -14.52 -4.46
N SER A 712 -35.19 -15.52 -4.07
CA SER A 712 -35.64 -16.91 -3.98
C SER A 712 -35.45 -17.43 -2.56
N VAL A 713 -36.38 -18.28 -2.11
CA VAL A 713 -36.32 -18.87 -0.77
C VAL A 713 -36.40 -20.38 -0.90
N THR A 714 -35.40 -21.05 -0.33
CA THR A 714 -35.37 -22.51 -0.25
C THR A 714 -35.47 -22.96 1.19
N THR A 715 -36.42 -23.85 1.48
CA THR A 715 -36.58 -24.43 2.82
C THR A 715 -35.85 -25.76 2.90
N ASP A 716 -34.92 -25.88 3.84
CA ASP A 716 -34.26 -27.15 4.13
C ASP A 716 -35.30 -28.14 4.67
N ALA A 717 -35.44 -29.27 3.99
CA ALA A 717 -36.42 -30.30 4.32
C ALA A 717 -36.14 -31.03 5.65
N THR A 718 -34.96 -30.86 6.23
CA THR A 718 -34.49 -31.56 7.44
C THR A 718 -34.73 -30.78 8.73
N ASP A 719 -34.51 -29.46 8.72
CA ASP A 719 -34.69 -28.60 9.90
C ASP A 719 -35.72 -27.48 9.70
N GLY A 720 -36.22 -27.28 8.48
CA GLY A 720 -37.20 -26.25 8.15
C GLY A 720 -36.59 -24.85 8.03
N ALA A 721 -35.25 -24.72 8.03
CA ALA A 721 -34.60 -23.43 7.89
C ALA A 721 -34.73 -22.90 6.45
N ASN A 722 -35.08 -21.62 6.32
CA ASN A 722 -35.15 -20.94 5.04
C ASN A 722 -33.79 -20.32 4.70
N THR A 723 -33.28 -20.60 3.50
CA THR A 723 -32.15 -19.91 2.89
C THR A 723 -32.70 -18.93 1.86
N VAL A 724 -32.40 -17.64 2.05
CA VAL A 724 -32.75 -16.55 1.13
C VAL A 724 -31.58 -16.36 0.17
N SER A 725 -31.88 -16.22 -1.12
CA SER A 725 -30.92 -15.84 -2.16
C SER A 725 -31.45 -14.61 -2.89
N TYR A 726 -30.57 -13.71 -3.28
CA TYR A 726 -30.89 -12.58 -4.15
C TYR A 726 -30.10 -12.67 -5.45
N ASP A 727 -30.76 -13.14 -6.51
CA ASP A 727 -30.10 -13.49 -7.77
C ASP A 727 -30.45 -12.47 -8.86
N CYS A 728 -29.43 -11.92 -9.53
CA CYS A 728 -29.60 -11.01 -10.66
C CYS A 728 -30.18 -11.75 -11.88
N ALA A 729 -31.50 -11.80 -12.00
CA ALA A 729 -32.23 -12.45 -13.09
C ALA A 729 -32.25 -11.61 -14.38
N ARG A 730 -32.24 -10.28 -14.22
CA ARG A 730 -32.19 -9.30 -15.31
C ARG A 730 -31.12 -8.26 -15.02
N TYR A 731 -30.66 -7.60 -16.08
CA TYR A 731 -29.70 -6.51 -16.00
C TYR A 731 -30.19 -5.35 -16.84
N TRP A 732 -29.87 -4.13 -16.43
CA TRP A 732 -29.98 -2.95 -17.27
C TRP A 732 -28.59 -2.37 -17.48
N ASP A 733 -28.28 -1.95 -18.70
CA ASP A 733 -27.10 -1.12 -18.98
C ASP A 733 -27.45 -0.02 -20.00
N PRO A 734 -26.67 1.08 -20.06
CA PRO A 734 -26.97 2.20 -20.96
C PRO A 734 -26.95 1.88 -22.46
N GLU A 735 -26.30 0.79 -22.88
CA GLU A 735 -26.14 0.40 -24.28
C GLU A 735 -27.28 -0.52 -24.75
N ASN A 736 -27.66 -1.48 -23.92
CA ASN A 736 -28.57 -2.57 -24.27
C ASN A 736 -29.95 -2.46 -23.62
N GLY A 737 -30.13 -1.57 -22.63
CA GLY A 737 -31.34 -1.51 -21.82
C GLY A 737 -31.53 -2.79 -20.99
N ILE A 738 -32.79 -3.19 -20.75
CA ILE A 738 -33.09 -4.39 -19.97
C ILE A 738 -32.77 -5.66 -20.77
N THR A 739 -31.89 -6.50 -20.24
CA THR A 739 -31.51 -7.81 -20.74
C THR A 739 -31.79 -8.89 -19.69
N THR A 740 -31.88 -10.15 -20.14
CA THR A 740 -32.03 -11.32 -19.25
C THR A 740 -30.67 -11.97 -19.03
N ALA A 741 -30.43 -12.48 -17.82
CA ALA A 741 -29.24 -13.27 -17.55
C ALA A 741 -29.19 -14.47 -18.51
N THR A 742 -28.15 -14.56 -19.34
CA THR A 742 -27.92 -15.76 -20.15
C THR A 742 -27.46 -16.89 -19.22
N ALA A 743 -28.24 -17.97 -19.17
CA ALA A 743 -27.97 -19.18 -18.38
C ALA A 743 -26.66 -19.89 -18.74
#